data_AF-A0A553I3N3-F1
#
_entry.id   AF-A0A553I3N3-F1
#
_cell.length_a   1.000
_cell.length_b   1.000
_cell.length_c   1.000
_cell.angle_alpha   90.00
_cell.angle_beta   90.00
_cell.angle_gamma   90.00
#
_symmetry.space_group_name_H-M   'P 1'
#
loop_
_entity.id
_entity.type
_entity.pdbx_description
1 polymer ?
#
loop_
_entity_poly.entity_id
_entity_poly.type
_entity_poly.pdbx_seq_one_letter_code
_entity_poly.pdbx_strand_id
1 'polypeptide(L)'
;MSPTRLSEDEVPQVSAMTDLFRDALVHAQTLKPAATIEPPLTKSHFDPFIARLPAIFPGTAPGPATQVRDADKARLYAAVETASRKIFSSMVASTSINSPEFVRVWNLFDFLSVLSDNEQCDPALLFWLVEELLDSQTVDGCRKVFDFLESRRERITAKNLKQKSLVILRSCNDLLRRLSRAEDAAFCGRVYIFMFQSIPPGDRSSVNLRGEYHVENVTSFDQAPTAPDETAADKMDVDAEDDNSQTDGKDAKPTTKAVSFEAKNKAEQEKPLDTDALYPVFWSLQHFFSQPTTLFDPSDLAKFKSGIEATLNAFETVEKIQKTTKGPDDYKLIPQKRKGVDTSEDLRSTNNNPKYLTSRELFELEISDLYFRRHILIQAFIILDFLLSLTPQARAKIANVQQNRSVVYADKNLNEDDAKWAKGMKDRIMAYIQAESDGFFFFRVVESVISRDKGWVRWKVENCPPIERPSVSPTEFNDAKASAKRLATSRRPKAGMNSLSLAFMDEKDNSQSLEKLKDPARWKLPDLEEFKKKIATDDLDFDFANTEKEKTQLLESKASKTWRALRIARRSKLATFDKIEDWRNVSAIFQELDAEETEQEEEEGPKGQHPENRMPIIISGPSGVGKSTLISFLLDRQRGVFNKIIRHTTRSAGDGEVNGRDFHFVDTKTFNTMLDGDFFLEASTHDDAQYGTSQKLVSAPEASDKVALIRLDGEGTQMAKDNGFSARVVFISPPSLEALETRIRKDEGLSEEEVQRKLKAAQEEIDQSGSSDLYDKVIINDDVESAYKKLEEFIYESSKANGIHKEEAADEGDTAMKDEVRGDDADVL
;
A
#
# COMPACT_ATOMS: atom_id res chain seq x y z
N MET A 1 16.68 -37.88 -59.40
CA MET A 1 16.11 -39.20 -59.05
C MET A 1 14.94 -38.97 -58.10
N SER A 2 13.88 -39.77 -58.17
CA SER A 2 12.67 -39.57 -57.37
C SER A 2 12.88 -39.98 -55.90
N PRO A 3 12.45 -39.17 -54.92
CA PRO A 3 12.45 -39.56 -53.50
C PRO A 3 11.23 -40.44 -53.20
N THR A 4 11.27 -41.70 -53.65
CA THR A 4 10.15 -42.65 -53.51
C THR A 4 10.62 -43.96 -52.88
N ARG A 5 11.07 -43.88 -51.62
CA ARG A 5 11.42 -44.99 -50.70
C ARG A 5 11.75 -44.42 -49.31
N LEU A 6 10.82 -44.51 -48.36
CA LEU A 6 11.01 -44.49 -46.89
C LEU A 6 9.67 -44.54 -46.13
N SER A 7 8.67 -45.27 -46.64
CA SER A 7 7.26 -45.14 -46.20
C SER A 7 6.52 -46.48 -46.04
N GLU A 8 7.19 -47.51 -45.51
CA GLU A 8 6.64 -48.88 -45.41
C GLU A 8 6.68 -49.49 -43.99
N ASP A 9 7.16 -48.76 -42.96
CA ASP A 9 7.23 -49.22 -41.56
C ASP A 9 6.79 -48.14 -40.53
N GLU A 10 5.91 -47.21 -40.92
CA GLU A 10 5.37 -46.22 -39.98
C GLU A 10 4.18 -46.77 -39.17
N VAL A 11 4.35 -46.81 -37.85
CA VAL A 11 3.30 -47.24 -36.89
C VAL A 11 2.03 -46.38 -37.07
N PRO A 12 0.84 -46.97 -37.31
CA PRO A 12 -0.36 -46.21 -37.66
C PRO A 12 -0.75 -45.10 -36.68
N GLN A 13 -0.56 -45.33 -35.37
CA GLN A 13 -0.82 -44.33 -34.33
C GLN A 13 0.12 -43.11 -34.44
N VAL A 14 1.36 -43.29 -34.91
CA VAL A 14 2.33 -42.20 -35.11
C VAL A 14 1.96 -41.37 -36.34
N SER A 15 1.49 -42.00 -37.43
CA SER A 15 0.96 -41.26 -38.58
C SER A 15 -0.28 -40.45 -38.18
N ALA A 16 -1.25 -41.07 -37.51
CA ALA A 16 -2.46 -40.38 -37.04
C ALA A 16 -2.14 -39.23 -36.07
N MET A 17 -1.14 -39.38 -35.20
CA MET A 17 -0.66 -38.30 -34.33
C MET A 17 0.04 -37.18 -35.13
N THR A 18 0.84 -37.54 -36.14
CA THR A 18 1.50 -36.57 -37.03
C THR A 18 0.47 -35.70 -37.77
N ASP A 19 -0.62 -36.30 -38.24
CA ASP A 19 -1.70 -35.58 -38.92
C ASP A 19 -2.53 -34.72 -37.96
N LEU A 20 -2.83 -35.21 -36.74
CA LEU A 20 -3.45 -34.41 -35.68
C LEU A 20 -2.61 -33.17 -35.32
N PHE A 21 -1.29 -33.31 -35.26
CA PHE A 21 -0.37 -32.19 -35.03
C PHE A 21 -0.34 -31.21 -36.22
N ARG A 22 -0.42 -31.69 -37.47
CA ARG A 22 -0.51 -30.82 -38.66
C ARG A 22 -1.80 -30.00 -38.63
N ASP A 23 -2.94 -30.63 -38.39
CA ASP A 23 -4.25 -29.98 -38.24
C ASP A 23 -4.22 -28.90 -37.13
N ALA A 24 -3.70 -29.26 -35.95
CA ALA A 24 -3.60 -28.35 -34.81
C ALA A 24 -2.68 -27.14 -35.10
N LEU A 25 -1.57 -27.34 -35.84
CA LEU A 25 -0.68 -26.25 -36.25
C LEU A 25 -1.32 -25.33 -37.30
N VAL A 26 -2.08 -25.87 -38.27
CA VAL A 26 -2.84 -25.06 -39.23
C VAL A 26 -3.91 -24.24 -38.50
N HIS A 27 -4.63 -24.84 -37.55
CA HIS A 27 -5.60 -24.10 -36.73
C HIS A 27 -4.92 -22.99 -35.90
N ALA A 28 -3.78 -23.30 -35.25
CA ALA A 28 -2.99 -22.31 -34.52
C ALA A 28 -2.53 -21.14 -35.40
N GLN A 29 -2.19 -21.38 -36.67
CA GLN A 29 -1.89 -20.30 -37.63
C GLN A 29 -3.13 -19.45 -37.98
N THR A 30 -4.33 -20.03 -38.04
CA THR A 30 -5.57 -19.24 -38.25
C THR A 30 -5.97 -18.40 -37.04
N LEU A 31 -5.69 -18.86 -35.82
CA LEU A 31 -5.92 -18.10 -34.58
C LEU A 31 -4.85 -17.02 -34.32
N LYS A 32 -3.62 -17.26 -34.79
CA LYS A 32 -2.48 -16.36 -34.58
C LYS A 32 -1.81 -16.01 -35.92
N PRO A 33 -2.31 -14.97 -36.63
CA PRO A 33 -1.72 -14.48 -37.87
C PRO A 33 -0.45 -13.63 -37.64
N ALA A 34 -0.13 -13.27 -36.39
CA ALA A 34 1.03 -12.45 -36.04
C ALA A 34 2.32 -13.27 -36.02
N ALA A 35 3.39 -12.72 -36.62
CA ALA A 35 4.73 -13.32 -36.70
C ALA A 35 5.53 -13.31 -35.37
N THR A 36 4.86 -13.12 -34.23
CA THR A 36 5.45 -12.82 -32.92
C THR A 36 5.34 -14.00 -31.94
N ILE A 37 6.22 -14.03 -30.93
CA ILE A 37 6.17 -15.00 -29.82
C ILE A 37 4.86 -14.87 -29.04
N GLU A 38 4.36 -13.65 -28.86
CA GLU A 38 3.03 -13.37 -28.31
C GLU A 38 1.93 -13.26 -29.38
N PRO A 39 0.65 -13.53 -29.04
CA PRO A 39 0.14 -13.98 -27.74
C PRO A 39 0.35 -15.49 -27.46
N PRO A 40 0.04 -15.98 -26.24
CA PRO A 40 0.08 -17.40 -25.88
C PRO A 40 -1.10 -18.20 -26.44
N LEU A 41 -0.86 -19.46 -26.84
CA LEU A 41 -1.94 -20.39 -27.15
C LEU A 41 -2.34 -21.19 -25.90
N THR A 42 -3.54 -20.89 -25.40
CA THR A 42 -4.15 -21.50 -24.21
C THR A 42 -4.80 -22.85 -24.52
N LYS A 43 -5.18 -23.60 -23.46
CA LYS A 43 -5.83 -24.92 -23.60
C LYS A 43 -7.10 -24.87 -24.47
N SER A 44 -7.92 -23.82 -24.32
CA SER A 44 -9.17 -23.61 -25.06
C SER A 44 -9.00 -23.58 -26.58
N HIS A 45 -7.82 -23.23 -27.10
CA HIS A 45 -7.53 -23.22 -28.54
C HIS A 45 -7.22 -24.64 -29.09
N PHE A 46 -7.01 -25.62 -28.21
CA PHE A 46 -6.58 -26.97 -28.58
C PHE A 46 -7.51 -28.09 -28.09
N ASP A 47 -8.48 -27.80 -27.20
CA ASP A 47 -9.46 -28.78 -26.70
C ASP A 47 -10.17 -29.60 -27.83
N PRO A 48 -10.55 -29.03 -28.99
CA PRO A 48 -11.11 -29.80 -30.11
C PRO A 48 -10.18 -30.85 -30.76
N PHE A 49 -8.87 -30.76 -30.52
CA PHE A 49 -7.85 -31.71 -30.98
C PHE A 49 -7.47 -32.68 -29.87
N ILE A 50 -7.37 -32.19 -28.63
CA ILE A 50 -7.15 -33.02 -27.42
C ILE A 50 -8.29 -34.04 -27.27
N ALA A 51 -9.54 -33.64 -27.56
CA ALA A 51 -10.70 -34.53 -27.59
C ALA A 51 -10.62 -35.66 -28.62
N ARG A 52 -9.72 -35.59 -29.62
CA ARG A 52 -9.50 -36.67 -30.61
C ARG A 52 -8.50 -37.72 -30.13
N LEU A 53 -7.67 -37.43 -29.11
CA LEU A 53 -6.65 -38.36 -28.61
C LEU A 53 -7.21 -39.74 -28.16
N PRO A 54 -8.37 -39.83 -27.47
CA PRO A 54 -8.96 -41.12 -27.10
C PRO A 54 -9.43 -41.96 -28.31
N ALA A 55 -9.69 -41.34 -29.47
CA ALA A 55 -10.02 -42.10 -30.69
C ALA A 55 -8.79 -42.75 -31.33
N ILE A 56 -7.59 -42.18 -31.12
CA ILE A 56 -6.31 -42.76 -31.56
C ILE A 56 -5.80 -43.79 -30.52
N PHE A 57 -6.04 -43.53 -29.24
CA PHE A 57 -5.63 -44.36 -28.09
C PHE A 57 -6.83 -44.67 -27.16
N PRO A 58 -7.64 -45.71 -27.45
CA PRO A 58 -8.89 -46.00 -26.72
C PRO A 58 -8.74 -46.43 -25.25
N GLY A 59 -7.51 -46.58 -24.74
CA GLY A 59 -7.24 -46.95 -23.33
C GLY A 59 -7.21 -45.78 -22.34
N THR A 60 -7.31 -44.52 -22.79
CA THR A 60 -7.01 -43.32 -21.97
C THR A 60 -8.16 -42.77 -21.13
N ALA A 61 -9.36 -43.39 -21.17
CA ALA A 61 -10.55 -42.88 -20.50
C ALA A 61 -10.46 -42.87 -18.95
N PRO A 62 -11.00 -41.84 -18.26
CA PRO A 62 -10.97 -41.76 -16.80
C PRO A 62 -11.81 -42.88 -16.16
N GLY A 63 -11.23 -43.52 -15.15
CA GLY A 63 -11.76 -44.71 -14.46
C GLY A 63 -10.72 -45.27 -13.48
N PRO A 64 -10.99 -46.39 -12.76
CA PRO A 64 -10.06 -46.96 -11.81
C PRO A 64 -8.76 -47.47 -12.48
N ALA A 65 -7.64 -47.37 -11.76
CA ALA A 65 -6.31 -47.67 -12.28
C ALA A 65 -5.99 -49.18 -12.32
N THR A 66 -5.37 -49.63 -13.40
CA THR A 66 -4.86 -50.99 -13.61
C THR A 66 -3.58 -50.94 -14.45
N GLN A 67 -2.67 -51.88 -14.23
CA GLN A 67 -1.30 -51.88 -14.81
C GLN A 67 -1.24 -51.80 -16.35
N VAL A 68 -2.31 -52.19 -17.05
CA VAL A 68 -2.45 -52.07 -18.52
C VAL A 68 -2.34 -50.61 -18.96
N ARG A 69 -2.88 -49.67 -18.16
CA ARG A 69 -2.92 -48.24 -18.49
C ARG A 69 -1.55 -47.58 -18.53
N ASP A 70 -0.60 -48.05 -17.72
CA ASP A 70 0.75 -47.48 -17.68
C ASP A 70 1.53 -47.83 -18.95
N ALA A 71 1.32 -49.04 -19.49
CA ALA A 71 1.84 -49.45 -20.79
C ALA A 71 1.22 -48.65 -21.95
N ASP A 72 -0.08 -48.37 -21.90
CA ASP A 72 -0.76 -47.57 -22.92
C ASP A 72 -0.45 -46.06 -22.82
N LYS A 73 -0.24 -45.52 -21.61
CA LYS A 73 0.35 -44.19 -21.42
C LYS A 73 1.76 -44.10 -22.00
N ALA A 74 2.63 -45.10 -21.76
CA ALA A 74 3.98 -45.14 -22.33
C ALA A 74 3.97 -45.19 -23.86
N ARG A 75 3.04 -45.95 -24.46
CA ARG A 75 2.81 -45.99 -25.93
C ARG A 75 2.35 -44.64 -26.47
N LEU A 76 1.42 -43.96 -25.78
CA LEU A 76 0.98 -42.62 -26.15
C LEU A 76 2.15 -41.63 -26.12
N TYR A 77 2.94 -41.61 -25.04
CA TYR A 77 4.07 -40.69 -24.91
C TYR A 77 5.11 -40.91 -26.01
N ALA A 78 5.48 -42.17 -26.28
CA ALA A 78 6.42 -42.50 -27.35
C ALA A 78 5.89 -42.10 -28.75
N ALA A 79 4.59 -42.25 -29.00
CA ALA A 79 3.98 -41.84 -30.27
C ALA A 79 3.91 -40.31 -30.43
N VAL A 80 3.59 -39.59 -29.35
CA VAL A 80 3.63 -38.12 -29.29
C VAL A 80 5.04 -37.60 -29.52
N GLU A 81 6.06 -38.15 -28.84
CA GLU A 81 7.47 -37.80 -29.04
C GLU A 81 7.93 -38.06 -30.48
N THR A 82 7.62 -39.23 -31.04
CA THR A 82 8.03 -39.58 -32.42
C THR A 82 7.40 -38.64 -33.44
N ALA A 83 6.11 -38.35 -33.31
CA ALA A 83 5.40 -37.41 -34.19
C ALA A 83 5.92 -35.97 -34.04
N SER A 84 6.12 -35.50 -32.80
CA SER A 84 6.59 -34.13 -32.56
C SER A 84 8.03 -33.91 -33.04
N ARG A 85 8.94 -34.88 -32.83
CA ARG A 85 10.31 -34.83 -33.36
C ARG A 85 10.30 -34.78 -34.88
N LYS A 86 9.54 -35.68 -35.54
CA LYS A 86 9.41 -35.73 -37.00
C LYS A 86 8.96 -34.39 -37.60
N ILE A 87 7.98 -33.74 -36.97
CA ILE A 87 7.47 -32.42 -37.39
C ILE A 87 8.47 -31.31 -37.06
N PHE A 88 9.07 -31.31 -35.87
CA PHE A 88 10.06 -30.33 -35.43
C PHE A 88 11.27 -30.30 -36.36
N SER A 89 11.95 -31.43 -36.57
CA SER A 89 13.14 -31.50 -37.45
C SER A 89 12.79 -31.13 -38.90
N SER A 90 11.58 -31.46 -39.37
CA SER A 90 11.10 -31.04 -40.70
C SER A 90 10.89 -29.52 -40.81
N MET A 91 10.51 -28.83 -39.73
CA MET A 91 10.33 -27.37 -39.72
C MET A 91 11.66 -26.64 -39.53
N VAL A 92 12.53 -27.09 -38.62
CA VAL A 92 13.84 -26.47 -38.40
C VAL A 92 14.76 -26.63 -39.61
N ALA A 93 14.68 -27.75 -40.34
CA ALA A 93 15.43 -27.95 -41.58
C ALA A 93 14.91 -27.14 -42.78
N SER A 94 13.71 -26.54 -42.70
CA SER A 94 13.11 -25.76 -43.79
C SER A 94 12.94 -24.26 -43.47
N THR A 95 12.94 -23.88 -42.19
CA THR A 95 12.59 -22.52 -41.74
C THR A 95 13.68 -21.95 -40.83
N SER A 96 14.28 -20.82 -41.22
CA SER A 96 15.21 -20.06 -40.36
C SER A 96 14.47 -19.37 -39.21
N ILE A 97 15.10 -19.27 -38.03
CA ILE A 97 14.59 -18.51 -36.86
C ILE A 97 14.42 -16.99 -37.10
N ASN A 98 14.91 -16.49 -38.23
CA ASN A 98 14.70 -15.12 -38.69
C ASN A 98 13.48 -14.96 -39.62
N SER A 99 12.86 -16.06 -40.08
CA SER A 99 11.64 -16.02 -40.90
C SER A 99 10.39 -15.83 -40.04
N PRO A 100 9.40 -15.03 -40.47
CA PRO A 100 8.09 -14.96 -39.79
C PRO A 100 7.36 -16.31 -39.74
N GLU A 101 7.69 -17.24 -40.65
CA GLU A 101 7.11 -18.58 -40.68
C GLU A 101 7.56 -19.46 -39.49
N PHE A 102 8.62 -19.06 -38.78
CA PHE A 102 9.13 -19.81 -37.63
C PHE A 102 8.16 -19.87 -36.43
N VAL A 103 7.11 -19.03 -36.43
CA VAL A 103 6.00 -19.11 -35.46
C VAL A 103 5.34 -20.50 -35.41
N ARG A 104 5.44 -21.30 -36.47
CA ARG A 104 4.99 -22.72 -36.46
C ARG A 104 5.72 -23.57 -35.42
N VAL A 105 6.99 -23.27 -35.12
CA VAL A 105 7.78 -23.93 -34.05
C VAL A 105 7.31 -23.45 -32.67
N TRP A 106 7.07 -22.15 -32.48
CA TRP A 106 6.52 -21.63 -31.21
C TRP A 106 5.12 -22.17 -30.93
N ASN A 107 4.26 -22.28 -31.95
CA ASN A 107 2.92 -22.87 -31.83
C ASN A 107 2.99 -24.38 -31.51
N LEU A 108 3.99 -25.11 -32.03
CA LEU A 108 4.26 -26.51 -31.66
C LEU A 108 4.67 -26.63 -30.18
N PHE A 109 5.53 -25.74 -29.70
CA PHE A 109 5.95 -25.71 -28.30
C PHE A 109 4.82 -25.34 -27.34
N ASP A 110 3.97 -24.36 -27.69
CA ASP A 110 2.74 -24.07 -26.92
C ASP A 110 1.80 -25.29 -26.89
N PHE A 111 1.59 -25.99 -28.02
CA PHE A 111 0.76 -27.19 -28.07
C PHE A 111 1.33 -28.34 -27.22
N LEU A 112 2.65 -28.59 -27.28
CA LEU A 112 3.33 -29.58 -26.45
C LEU A 112 3.23 -29.23 -24.95
N SER A 113 3.29 -27.95 -24.58
CA SER A 113 3.00 -27.53 -23.20
C SER A 113 1.56 -27.89 -22.81
N VAL A 114 0.57 -27.71 -23.69
CA VAL A 114 -0.82 -28.09 -23.42
C VAL A 114 -0.97 -29.61 -23.25
N LEU A 115 -0.27 -30.42 -24.06
CA LEU A 115 -0.30 -31.89 -23.92
C LEU A 115 0.38 -32.36 -22.62
N SER A 116 1.48 -31.71 -22.22
CA SER A 116 2.13 -31.94 -20.92
C SER A 116 1.22 -31.55 -19.74
N ASP A 117 0.54 -30.40 -19.83
CA ASP A 117 -0.40 -29.91 -18.81
C ASP A 117 -1.58 -30.85 -18.57
N ASN A 118 -1.89 -31.73 -19.52
CA ASN A 118 -2.98 -32.71 -19.47
C ASN A 118 -2.50 -34.18 -19.30
N GLU A 119 -1.22 -34.42 -18.97
CA GLU A 119 -0.62 -35.77 -18.84
C GLU A 119 -0.74 -36.65 -20.11
N GLN A 120 -0.72 -36.06 -21.29
CA GLN A 120 -0.75 -36.78 -22.58
C GLN A 120 0.64 -36.93 -23.21
N CYS A 121 1.69 -36.45 -22.53
CA CYS A 121 3.05 -36.32 -23.01
C CYS A 121 4.04 -36.35 -21.83
N ASP A 122 5.27 -36.81 -22.06
CA ASP A 122 6.35 -36.66 -21.09
C ASP A 122 6.62 -35.15 -20.81
N PRO A 123 6.68 -34.70 -19.54
CA PRO A 123 6.94 -33.30 -19.20
C PRO A 123 8.31 -32.75 -19.59
N ALA A 124 9.29 -33.60 -19.93
CA ALA A 124 10.61 -33.21 -20.39
C ALA A 124 10.71 -32.99 -21.92
N LEU A 125 9.76 -33.51 -22.71
CA LEU A 125 9.86 -33.51 -24.19
C LEU A 125 10.03 -32.10 -24.78
N LEU A 126 9.28 -31.12 -24.28
CA LEU A 126 9.41 -29.71 -24.69
C LEU A 126 10.85 -29.22 -24.53
N PHE A 127 11.50 -29.56 -23.42
CA PHE A 127 12.88 -29.15 -23.16
C PHE A 127 13.90 -29.90 -24.01
N TRP A 128 13.66 -31.17 -24.36
CA TRP A 128 14.55 -31.88 -25.31
C TRP A 128 14.53 -31.27 -26.71
N LEU A 129 13.37 -30.81 -27.19
CA LEU A 129 13.28 -30.09 -28.47
C LEU A 129 13.86 -28.67 -28.40
N VAL A 130 13.79 -28.02 -27.24
CA VAL A 130 14.45 -26.72 -27.00
C VAL A 130 15.96 -26.86 -26.87
N GLU A 131 16.48 -27.95 -26.27
CA GLU A 131 17.91 -28.30 -26.21
C GLU A 131 18.44 -28.54 -27.64
N GLU A 132 17.74 -29.36 -28.42
CA GLU A 132 18.01 -29.59 -29.86
C GLU A 132 17.96 -28.27 -30.68
N LEU A 133 17.00 -27.38 -30.36
CA LEU A 133 16.93 -26.05 -31.01
C LEU A 133 18.12 -25.17 -30.63
N LEU A 134 18.43 -25.01 -29.34
CA LEU A 134 19.52 -24.17 -28.86
C LEU A 134 20.88 -24.61 -29.42
N ASP A 135 21.13 -25.91 -29.57
CA ASP A 135 22.36 -26.43 -30.18
C ASP A 135 22.40 -26.25 -31.71
N SER A 136 21.25 -26.18 -32.38
CA SER A 136 21.18 -25.88 -33.83
C SER A 136 21.39 -24.40 -34.21
N GLN A 137 21.25 -23.47 -33.26
CA GLN A 137 21.22 -22.03 -33.54
C GLN A 137 22.51 -21.27 -33.14
N THR A 138 22.70 -20.11 -33.78
CA THR A 138 23.70 -19.09 -33.39
C THR A 138 23.28 -18.37 -32.10
N VAL A 139 24.18 -17.57 -31.51
CA VAL A 139 23.90 -16.79 -30.28
C VAL A 139 22.64 -15.92 -30.42
N ASP A 140 22.49 -15.19 -31.53
CA ASP A 140 21.28 -14.38 -31.78
C ASP A 140 20.01 -15.22 -31.98
N GLY A 141 20.14 -16.44 -32.51
CA GLY A 141 19.05 -17.40 -32.52
C GLY A 141 18.69 -17.87 -31.11
N CYS A 142 19.69 -18.22 -30.30
CA CYS A 142 19.50 -18.61 -28.90
C CYS A 142 18.81 -17.51 -28.07
N ARG A 143 19.13 -16.23 -28.31
CA ARG A 143 18.42 -15.09 -27.70
C ARG A 143 16.91 -15.14 -27.99
N LYS A 144 16.49 -15.41 -29.24
CA LYS A 144 15.08 -15.56 -29.63
C LYS A 144 14.40 -16.80 -29.04
N VAL A 145 15.11 -17.92 -28.90
CA VAL A 145 14.61 -19.09 -28.16
C VAL A 145 14.40 -18.72 -26.69
N PHE A 146 15.27 -17.88 -26.13
CA PHE A 146 15.18 -17.40 -24.76
C PHE A 146 14.00 -16.46 -24.52
N ASP A 147 13.70 -15.57 -25.47
CA ASP A 147 12.50 -14.71 -25.41
C ASP A 147 11.21 -15.55 -25.30
N PHE A 148 11.14 -16.72 -25.97
CA PHE A 148 10.03 -17.67 -25.83
C PHE A 148 10.02 -18.35 -24.44
N LEU A 149 11.19 -18.77 -23.92
CA LEU A 149 11.29 -19.40 -22.61
C LEU A 149 10.91 -18.46 -21.46
N GLU A 150 11.40 -17.22 -21.48
CA GLU A 150 11.04 -16.19 -20.49
C GLU A 150 9.54 -15.90 -20.50
N SER A 151 8.94 -15.76 -21.70
CA SER A 151 7.49 -15.59 -21.88
C SER A 151 6.67 -16.74 -21.29
N ARG A 152 7.08 -17.99 -21.54
CA ARG A 152 6.31 -19.18 -21.12
C ARG A 152 6.67 -19.71 -19.73
N ARG A 153 7.66 -19.11 -19.05
CA ARG A 153 8.21 -19.50 -17.74
C ARG A 153 7.16 -20.03 -16.77
N GLU A 154 6.16 -19.21 -16.42
CA GLU A 154 5.20 -19.49 -15.35
C GLU A 154 4.32 -20.70 -15.64
N ARG A 155 3.93 -20.87 -16.90
CA ARG A 155 3.20 -22.06 -17.35
C ARG A 155 4.08 -23.31 -17.24
N ILE A 156 5.34 -23.19 -17.67
CA ILE A 156 6.26 -24.32 -17.68
C ILE A 156 6.61 -24.77 -16.25
N THR A 157 6.74 -23.85 -15.29
CA THR A 157 7.05 -24.17 -13.88
C THR A 157 5.85 -24.69 -13.08
N ALA A 158 4.61 -24.30 -13.43
CA ALA A 158 3.40 -24.62 -12.66
C ALA A 158 3.10 -26.13 -12.47
N LYS A 159 3.61 -27.01 -13.34
CA LYS A 159 3.40 -28.47 -13.25
C LYS A 159 4.68 -29.27 -13.49
N ASN A 160 4.85 -30.35 -12.72
CA ASN A 160 5.91 -31.35 -12.88
C ASN A 160 7.35 -30.80 -12.83
N LEU A 161 7.56 -29.72 -12.06
CA LEU A 161 8.85 -29.02 -11.97
C LEU A 161 10.03 -29.93 -11.63
N LYS A 162 9.86 -30.94 -10.74
CA LYS A 162 10.93 -31.88 -10.36
C LYS A 162 11.45 -32.76 -11.50
N GLN A 163 10.67 -32.95 -12.57
CA GLN A 163 11.11 -33.67 -13.77
C GLN A 163 11.75 -32.71 -14.79
N LYS A 164 11.21 -31.49 -14.89
CA LYS A 164 11.70 -30.43 -15.79
C LYS A 164 13.03 -29.81 -15.32
N SER A 165 13.22 -29.63 -14.02
CA SER A 165 14.33 -28.84 -13.47
C SER A 165 15.72 -29.38 -13.84
N LEU A 166 15.91 -30.71 -13.85
CA LEU A 166 17.17 -31.32 -14.27
C LEU A 166 17.50 -31.09 -15.75
N VAL A 167 16.47 -30.96 -16.61
CA VAL A 167 16.67 -30.67 -18.04
C VAL A 167 16.94 -29.17 -18.22
N ILE A 168 16.12 -28.30 -17.62
CA ILE A 168 16.35 -26.84 -17.57
C ILE A 168 17.79 -26.52 -17.16
N LEU A 169 18.25 -27.12 -16.05
CA LEU A 169 19.61 -26.93 -15.55
C LEU A 169 20.68 -27.42 -16.53
N ARG A 170 20.45 -28.52 -17.24
CA ARG A 170 21.41 -28.99 -18.27
C ARG A 170 21.49 -28.00 -19.42
N SER A 171 20.37 -27.78 -20.13
CA SER A 171 20.36 -26.96 -21.35
C SER A 171 20.83 -25.52 -21.09
N CYS A 172 20.53 -24.95 -19.90
CA CYS A 172 21.05 -23.64 -19.51
C CYS A 172 22.54 -23.64 -19.18
N ASN A 173 23.07 -24.67 -18.49
CA ASN A 173 24.51 -24.76 -18.20
C ASN A 173 25.34 -25.03 -19.47
N ASP A 174 24.83 -25.83 -20.41
CA ASP A 174 25.51 -26.10 -21.67
C ASP A 174 25.44 -24.90 -22.63
N LEU A 175 24.36 -24.10 -22.61
CA LEU A 175 24.34 -22.76 -23.21
C LEU A 175 25.38 -21.82 -22.57
N LEU A 176 25.47 -21.77 -21.23
CA LEU A 176 26.46 -20.96 -20.51
C LEU A 176 27.92 -21.41 -20.73
N ARG A 177 28.15 -22.64 -21.19
CA ARG A 177 29.47 -23.14 -21.64
C ARG A 177 29.82 -22.71 -23.07
N ARG A 178 28.81 -22.44 -23.91
CA ARG A 178 28.97 -22.00 -25.31
C ARG A 178 29.13 -20.48 -25.44
N LEU A 179 28.68 -19.70 -24.45
CA LEU A 179 28.70 -18.23 -24.47
C LEU A 179 30.04 -17.63 -23.99
N SER A 180 30.48 -16.57 -24.66
CA SER A 180 31.62 -15.75 -24.24
C SER A 180 31.22 -14.90 -23.03
N ARG A 181 31.77 -15.20 -21.83
CA ARG A 181 31.50 -14.41 -20.62
C ARG A 181 31.99 -12.95 -20.69
N ALA A 182 32.80 -12.60 -21.69
CA ALA A 182 33.27 -11.23 -21.91
C ALA A 182 32.32 -10.40 -22.80
N GLU A 183 31.79 -11.00 -23.87
CA GLU A 183 30.97 -10.30 -24.88
C GLU A 183 29.47 -10.45 -24.60
N ASP A 184 29.03 -11.64 -24.17
CA ASP A 184 27.63 -11.99 -23.91
C ASP A 184 27.22 -11.84 -22.43
N ALA A 185 27.95 -11.05 -21.64
CA ALA A 185 27.74 -10.93 -20.18
C ALA A 185 26.27 -10.64 -19.81
N ALA A 186 25.58 -9.78 -20.56
CA ALA A 186 24.16 -9.48 -20.37
C ALA A 186 23.23 -10.66 -20.70
N PHE A 187 23.55 -11.46 -21.72
CA PHE A 187 22.77 -12.63 -22.09
C PHE A 187 22.98 -13.79 -21.12
N CYS A 188 24.23 -14.03 -20.68
CA CYS A 188 24.53 -14.90 -19.54
C CYS A 188 23.74 -14.50 -18.29
N GLY A 189 23.61 -13.19 -18.03
CA GLY A 189 22.75 -12.63 -16.97
C GLY A 189 21.29 -13.04 -17.11
N ARG A 190 20.68 -12.91 -18.31
CA ARG A 190 19.32 -13.40 -18.59
C ARG A 190 19.17 -14.89 -18.31
N VAL A 191 20.13 -15.71 -18.76
CA VAL A 191 20.12 -17.16 -18.55
C VAL A 191 20.12 -17.52 -17.06
N TYR A 192 20.98 -16.89 -16.25
CA TYR A 192 20.96 -17.06 -14.79
C TYR A 192 19.64 -16.59 -14.16
N ILE A 193 19.12 -15.42 -14.54
CA ILE A 193 17.84 -14.89 -14.02
C ILE A 193 16.69 -15.88 -14.28
N PHE A 194 16.59 -16.42 -15.49
CA PHE A 194 15.59 -17.43 -15.83
C PHE A 194 15.76 -18.73 -15.01
N MET A 195 16.98 -19.21 -14.79
CA MET A 195 17.24 -20.37 -13.91
C MET A 195 16.75 -20.10 -12.48
N PHE A 196 17.07 -18.93 -11.90
CA PHE A 196 16.65 -18.55 -10.55
C PHE A 196 15.13 -18.31 -10.43
N GLN A 197 14.47 -17.81 -11.47
CA GLN A 197 13.01 -17.65 -11.48
C GLN A 197 12.27 -18.97 -11.75
N SER A 198 12.93 -19.94 -12.39
CA SER A 198 12.32 -21.23 -12.75
C SER A 198 12.39 -22.27 -11.63
N ILE A 199 13.33 -22.14 -10.69
CA ILE A 199 13.59 -23.14 -9.64
C ILE A 199 13.52 -22.44 -8.27
N PRO A 200 12.59 -22.83 -7.38
CA PRO A 200 12.39 -22.13 -6.11
C PRO A 200 13.61 -22.29 -5.16
N PRO A 201 13.90 -21.29 -4.31
CA PRO A 201 15.11 -21.29 -3.46
C PRO A 201 15.18 -22.43 -2.43
N GLY A 202 14.07 -23.13 -2.17
CA GLY A 202 14.04 -24.34 -1.34
C GLY A 202 14.52 -25.62 -2.06
N ASP A 203 14.77 -25.58 -3.37
CA ASP A 203 15.37 -26.70 -4.10
C ASP A 203 16.90 -26.71 -3.91
N ARG A 204 17.46 -27.88 -3.62
CA ARG A 204 18.89 -28.10 -3.39
C ARG A 204 19.78 -27.72 -4.59
N SER A 205 19.21 -27.60 -5.78
CA SER A 205 19.89 -27.20 -7.01
C SER A 205 19.91 -25.68 -7.26
N SER A 206 19.04 -24.92 -6.59
CA SER A 206 18.93 -23.46 -6.77
C SER A 206 19.99 -22.66 -5.97
N VAL A 207 20.49 -23.22 -4.87
CA VAL A 207 21.45 -22.59 -3.96
C VAL A 207 22.72 -23.44 -3.89
N ASN A 208 23.89 -22.78 -3.94
CA ASN A 208 25.20 -23.39 -3.67
C ASN A 208 25.27 -23.88 -2.21
N LEU A 209 24.71 -25.06 -1.92
CA LEU A 209 24.62 -25.64 -0.58
C LEU A 209 25.98 -25.89 0.06
N ARG A 210 27.03 -26.14 -0.72
CA ARG A 210 28.36 -26.42 -0.20
C ARG A 210 29.06 -25.16 0.31
N GLY A 211 28.78 -24.00 -0.28
CA GLY A 211 29.54 -22.78 0.01
C GLY A 211 30.89 -22.71 -0.69
N GLU A 212 31.04 -23.40 -1.83
CA GLU A 212 32.23 -23.31 -2.67
C GLU A 212 32.34 -21.89 -3.26
N TYR A 213 33.50 -21.24 -3.13
CA TYR A 213 33.72 -19.89 -3.65
C TYR A 213 33.95 -19.91 -5.17
N HIS A 214 33.57 -18.84 -5.87
CA HIS A 214 33.71 -18.73 -7.34
C HIS A 214 35.15 -18.40 -7.77
N VAL A 215 36.03 -19.40 -7.68
CA VAL A 215 37.47 -19.29 -7.98
C VAL A 215 37.78 -18.93 -9.45
N GLU A 216 36.86 -19.19 -10.38
CA GLU A 216 37.07 -18.98 -11.82
C GLU A 216 37.38 -17.52 -12.23
N ASN A 217 36.94 -16.52 -11.44
CA ASN A 217 37.17 -15.11 -11.77
C ASN A 217 38.50 -14.59 -11.20
N VAL A 218 39.60 -15.14 -11.70
CA VAL A 218 40.97 -14.68 -11.35
C VAL A 218 41.17 -13.23 -11.80
N THR A 219 41.76 -12.42 -10.92
CA THR A 219 42.19 -11.05 -11.22
C THR A 219 43.69 -11.06 -11.54
N SER A 220 44.03 -10.87 -12.81
CA SER A 220 45.42 -10.76 -13.29
C SER A 220 45.95 -9.34 -13.10
N PHE A 221 47.13 -9.22 -12.51
CA PHE A 221 47.83 -7.94 -12.25
C PHE A 221 49.33 -8.11 -12.53
N ASP A 222 50.02 -7.01 -12.75
CA ASP A 222 51.43 -7.01 -13.14
C ASP A 222 52.33 -7.36 -11.93
N GLN A 223 53.04 -8.48 -11.99
CA GLN A 223 54.02 -8.77 -10.95
C GLN A 223 55.26 -7.88 -11.15
N ALA A 224 55.93 -7.55 -10.04
CA ALA A 224 57.01 -6.55 -10.01
C ALA A 224 58.08 -6.85 -11.08
N PRO A 225 58.62 -5.81 -11.75
CA PRO A 225 59.49 -6.02 -12.91
C PRO A 225 60.74 -6.82 -12.53
N THR A 226 60.98 -7.90 -13.29
CA THR A 226 62.34 -8.35 -13.53
C THR A 226 63.17 -7.19 -14.08
N ALA A 227 64.48 -7.19 -13.80
CA ALA A 227 65.39 -6.18 -14.34
C ALA A 227 65.21 -6.05 -15.87
N PRO A 228 65.35 -4.83 -16.44
CA PRO A 228 64.95 -4.57 -17.82
C PRO A 228 65.76 -5.40 -18.82
N ASP A 229 65.12 -6.40 -19.42
CA ASP A 229 65.62 -7.06 -20.63
C ASP A 229 65.49 -6.08 -21.80
N GLU A 230 66.61 -5.74 -22.44
CA GLU A 230 66.71 -4.70 -23.48
C GLU A 230 66.13 -5.13 -24.86
N THR A 231 64.98 -5.81 -24.89
CA THR A 231 64.44 -6.44 -26.13
C THR A 231 62.91 -6.31 -26.35
N ALA A 232 62.26 -5.23 -25.86
CA ALA A 232 60.83 -4.99 -26.13
C ALA A 232 60.40 -3.50 -26.23
N ALA A 233 61.26 -2.61 -26.76
CA ALA A 233 60.86 -1.24 -27.10
C ALA A 233 60.35 -1.16 -28.55
N ASP A 234 59.05 -1.35 -28.76
CA ASP A 234 58.44 -1.18 -30.09
C ASP A 234 58.28 0.31 -30.43
N LYS A 235 58.61 0.69 -31.66
CA LYS A 235 58.85 2.09 -32.04
C LYS A 235 57.57 2.82 -32.46
N MET A 236 57.40 4.04 -31.96
CA MET A 236 56.71 5.12 -32.68
C MET A 236 57.59 6.36 -32.62
N ASP A 237 58.31 6.63 -33.72
CA ASP A 237 59.28 7.73 -33.84
C ASP A 237 58.57 9.10 -34.00
N VAL A 238 58.98 10.11 -33.21
CA VAL A 238 59.01 11.53 -33.61
C VAL A 238 60.26 12.21 -32.99
N ASP A 239 61.05 12.80 -33.88
CA ASP A 239 62.30 13.58 -33.70
C ASP A 239 62.40 14.43 -32.40
N ALA A 240 63.47 14.32 -31.58
CA ALA A 240 64.77 15.04 -31.62
C ALA A 240 64.74 16.43 -30.90
N GLU A 241 65.81 16.99 -30.31
CA GLU A 241 67.26 16.66 -30.24
C GLU A 241 67.92 17.37 -29.01
N ASP A 242 68.99 16.77 -28.42
CA ASP A 242 70.06 17.35 -27.54
C ASP A 242 69.73 18.17 -26.24
N ASP A 243 70.62 18.33 -25.24
CA ASP A 243 72.07 18.03 -25.10
C ASP A 243 72.47 17.54 -23.66
N ASN A 244 73.73 17.11 -23.52
CA ASN A 244 74.53 16.68 -22.35
C ASN A 244 74.35 17.50 -21.04
N SER A 245 74.63 16.99 -19.83
CA SER A 245 75.89 16.34 -19.37
C SER A 245 75.70 15.57 -18.04
N GLN A 246 76.33 14.40 -17.81
CA GLN A 246 77.61 14.16 -17.09
C GLN A 246 77.78 14.91 -15.73
N THR A 247 78.26 14.31 -14.62
CA THR A 247 79.00 13.03 -14.39
C THR A 247 78.97 12.59 -12.90
N ASP A 248 79.17 11.28 -12.66
CA ASP A 248 79.86 10.59 -11.52
C ASP A 248 79.72 11.02 -10.03
N GLY A 249 79.91 10.06 -9.09
CA GLY A 249 80.78 10.41 -7.95
C GLY A 249 80.81 9.71 -6.56
N LYS A 250 80.29 8.49 -6.33
CA LYS A 250 80.85 7.49 -5.35
C LYS A 250 80.90 7.70 -3.80
N ASP A 251 80.87 6.55 -3.11
CA ASP A 251 81.62 6.10 -1.90
C ASP A 251 81.42 6.68 -0.46
N ALA A 252 80.27 6.32 0.14
CA ALA A 252 80.10 5.58 1.42
C ALA A 252 81.03 5.68 2.68
N LYS A 253 80.37 5.92 3.84
CA LYS A 253 80.67 5.46 5.25
C LYS A 253 81.93 6.05 5.97
N PRO A 254 82.09 5.91 7.33
CA PRO A 254 81.23 5.33 8.40
C PRO A 254 80.68 6.42 9.40
N THR A 255 80.58 6.41 10.76
CA THR A 255 80.99 5.50 11.87
C THR A 255 80.26 5.74 13.23
N THR A 256 80.07 4.67 14.03
CA THR A 256 79.98 4.54 15.52
C THR A 256 79.29 5.55 16.48
N LYS A 257 78.07 5.18 16.92
CA LYS A 257 77.57 4.90 18.30
C LYS A 257 78.07 5.64 19.57
N ALA A 258 77.08 6.06 20.40
CA ALA A 258 76.87 5.85 21.87
C ALA A 258 76.34 7.14 22.58
N VAL A 259 75.53 7.14 23.66
CA VAL A 259 75.00 6.10 24.58
C VAL A 259 73.51 6.36 24.93
N SER A 260 72.89 5.51 25.76
CA SER A 260 71.46 5.48 26.13
C SER A 260 71.06 6.25 27.41
N PHE A 261 69.76 6.55 27.58
CA PHE A 261 68.95 6.10 28.75
C PHE A 261 67.42 6.26 28.48
N GLU A 262 66.57 5.68 29.33
CA GLU A 262 65.18 5.29 29.01
C GLU A 262 64.09 6.31 29.41
N ALA A 263 63.05 6.46 28.57
CA ALA A 263 61.74 6.98 29.00
C ALA A 263 60.58 6.58 28.04
N LYS A 264 59.72 5.65 28.51
CA LYS A 264 58.29 5.42 28.15
C LYS A 264 57.81 5.63 26.69
N ASN A 265 57.46 4.50 26.07
CA ASN A 265 56.31 4.26 25.19
C ASN A 265 55.71 5.47 24.43
N LYS A 266 56.07 5.60 23.16
CA LYS A 266 55.14 6.01 22.11
C LYS A 266 55.34 5.08 20.92
N ALA A 267 54.30 4.36 20.50
CA ALA A 267 54.39 3.49 19.34
C ALA A 267 54.70 4.33 18.09
N GLU A 268 55.62 3.85 17.26
CA GLU A 268 56.01 4.55 16.04
C GLU A 268 54.87 4.52 15.02
N GLN A 269 54.53 5.67 14.45
CA GLN A 269 53.58 5.73 13.35
C GLN A 269 54.34 5.37 12.07
N GLU A 270 54.06 4.18 11.54
CA GLU A 270 54.62 3.74 10.26
C GLU A 270 54.27 4.75 9.15
N LYS A 271 55.25 5.07 8.31
CA LYS A 271 55.01 5.88 7.11
C LYS A 271 54.22 5.06 6.08
N PRO A 272 53.37 5.70 5.26
CA PRO A 272 52.78 5.02 4.10
C PRO A 272 53.87 4.48 3.19
N LEU A 273 53.59 3.34 2.54
CA LEU A 273 54.39 2.84 1.43
C LEU A 273 54.21 3.73 0.20
N ASP A 274 55.21 3.72 -0.68
CA ASP A 274 55.15 4.36 -1.99
C ASP A 274 54.09 3.68 -2.88
N THR A 275 53.52 4.40 -3.86
CA THR A 275 52.40 3.88 -4.68
C THR A 275 52.81 2.63 -5.48
N ASP A 276 54.01 2.66 -6.05
CA ASP A 276 54.66 1.54 -6.72
C ASP A 276 54.93 0.32 -5.80
N ALA A 277 55.27 0.57 -4.52
CA ALA A 277 55.48 -0.47 -3.54
C ALA A 277 54.16 -1.04 -2.99
N LEU A 278 53.09 -0.23 -3.00
CA LEU A 278 51.75 -0.62 -2.57
C LEU A 278 51.05 -1.50 -3.62
N TYR A 279 51.19 -1.22 -4.92
CA TYR A 279 50.51 -1.95 -6.01
C TYR A 279 50.55 -3.49 -5.88
N PRO A 280 51.72 -4.16 -5.76
CA PRO A 280 51.77 -5.62 -5.68
C PRO A 280 51.22 -6.16 -4.35
N VAL A 281 51.34 -5.41 -3.26
CA VAL A 281 50.78 -5.77 -1.95
C VAL A 281 49.26 -5.69 -2.01
N PHE A 282 48.73 -4.62 -2.58
CA PHE A 282 47.31 -4.36 -2.76
C PHE A 282 46.63 -5.44 -3.61
N TRP A 283 47.12 -5.71 -4.82
CA TRP A 283 46.48 -6.73 -5.68
C TRP A 283 46.65 -8.16 -5.15
N SER A 284 47.64 -8.43 -4.29
CA SER A 284 47.70 -9.71 -3.56
C SER A 284 46.52 -9.93 -2.61
N LEU A 285 45.90 -8.86 -2.07
CA LEU A 285 44.69 -8.96 -1.24
C LEU A 285 43.50 -9.53 -2.01
N GLN A 286 43.42 -9.28 -3.32
CA GLN A 286 42.34 -9.78 -4.16
C GLN A 286 42.30 -11.32 -4.21
N HIS A 287 43.46 -11.99 -4.03
CA HIS A 287 43.49 -13.44 -3.88
C HIS A 287 42.77 -13.87 -2.59
N PHE A 288 43.08 -13.25 -1.45
CA PHE A 288 42.43 -13.54 -0.16
C PHE A 288 40.92 -13.18 -0.16
N PHE A 289 40.51 -12.12 -0.86
CA PHE A 289 39.09 -11.80 -1.06
C PHE A 289 38.37 -12.83 -1.94
N SER A 290 39.04 -13.40 -2.95
CA SER A 290 38.46 -14.45 -3.82
C SER A 290 38.44 -15.84 -3.17
N GLN A 291 39.37 -16.13 -2.24
CA GLN A 291 39.48 -17.41 -1.54
C GLN A 291 39.67 -17.24 -0.02
N PRO A 292 38.62 -16.86 0.74
CA PRO A 292 38.73 -16.60 2.19
C PRO A 292 39.17 -17.79 3.04
N THR A 293 39.11 -19.02 2.51
CA THR A 293 39.61 -20.24 3.17
C THR A 293 41.13 -20.31 3.29
N THR A 294 41.88 -19.53 2.49
CA THR A 294 43.35 -19.41 2.61
C THR A 294 43.76 -18.72 3.91
N LEU A 295 42.91 -17.83 4.45
CA LEU A 295 43.12 -17.13 5.72
C LEU A 295 43.03 -18.05 6.96
N PHE A 296 42.75 -19.34 6.76
CA PHE A 296 42.90 -20.35 7.82
C PHE A 296 44.36 -20.73 8.10
N ASP A 297 45.30 -20.36 7.23
CA ASP A 297 46.73 -20.64 7.39
C ASP A 297 47.45 -19.39 7.94
N PRO A 298 48.15 -19.48 9.10
CA PRO A 298 48.65 -18.30 9.82
C PRO A 298 49.61 -17.40 9.04
N SER A 299 50.37 -17.96 8.09
CA SER A 299 51.29 -17.19 7.23
C SER A 299 50.55 -16.23 6.29
N ASP A 300 49.36 -16.62 5.84
CA ASP A 300 48.60 -15.89 4.83
C ASP A 300 47.63 -14.92 5.48
N LEU A 301 47.10 -15.29 6.65
CA LEU A 301 46.49 -14.33 7.57
C LEU A 301 47.47 -13.20 7.95
N ALA A 302 48.77 -13.48 8.17
CA ALA A 302 49.75 -12.44 8.47
C ALA A 302 49.98 -11.47 7.29
N LYS A 303 50.06 -11.97 6.04
CA LYS A 303 50.14 -11.13 4.83
C LYS A 303 48.89 -10.28 4.64
N PHE A 304 47.71 -10.85 4.90
CA PHE A 304 46.42 -10.17 4.80
C PHE A 304 46.31 -9.00 5.79
N LYS A 305 46.78 -9.18 7.04
CA LYS A 305 46.83 -8.10 8.05
C LYS A 305 47.67 -6.92 7.57
N SER A 306 48.93 -7.15 7.22
CA SER A 306 49.85 -6.08 6.82
C SER A 306 49.44 -5.41 5.51
N GLY A 307 48.90 -6.16 4.55
CA GLY A 307 48.38 -5.60 3.30
C GLY A 307 47.16 -4.70 3.51
N ILE A 308 46.21 -5.07 4.37
CA ILE A 308 45.06 -4.21 4.74
C ILE A 308 45.54 -2.98 5.51
N GLU A 309 46.48 -3.13 6.44
CA GLU A 309 47.03 -2.01 7.22
C GLU A 309 47.76 -1.00 6.32
N ALA A 310 48.58 -1.46 5.38
CA ALA A 310 49.21 -0.61 4.37
C ALA A 310 48.18 0.09 3.46
N THR A 311 47.19 -0.64 2.96
CA THR A 311 46.13 -0.10 2.08
C THR A 311 45.29 0.96 2.78
N LEU A 312 44.88 0.71 4.02
CA LEU A 312 44.07 1.66 4.80
C LEU A 312 44.89 2.90 5.22
N ASN A 313 46.18 2.73 5.53
CA ASN A 313 47.10 3.85 5.75
C ASN A 313 47.21 4.73 4.48
N ALA A 314 47.32 4.12 3.30
CA ALA A 314 47.37 4.83 2.02
C ALA A 314 46.07 5.59 1.72
N PHE A 315 44.90 4.94 1.88
CA PHE A 315 43.59 5.57 1.70
C PHE A 315 43.36 6.75 2.66
N GLU A 316 43.81 6.63 3.92
CA GLU A 316 43.81 7.74 4.87
C GLU A 316 44.72 8.89 4.44
N THR A 317 45.89 8.63 3.85
CA THR A 317 46.77 9.70 3.36
C THR A 317 46.23 10.41 2.12
N VAL A 318 45.66 9.67 1.16
CA VAL A 318 45.03 10.27 -0.03
C VAL A 318 43.79 11.08 0.35
N GLU A 319 42.99 10.62 1.31
CA GLU A 319 41.86 11.41 1.82
C GLU A 319 42.31 12.71 2.52
N LYS A 320 43.38 12.65 3.33
CA LYS A 320 43.97 13.83 3.99
C LYS A 320 44.50 14.84 2.97
N ILE A 321 45.14 14.37 1.88
CA ILE A 321 45.59 15.23 0.76
C ILE A 321 44.38 15.86 0.05
N GLN A 322 43.37 15.08 -0.32
CA GLN A 322 42.16 15.59 -0.97
C GLN A 322 41.40 16.62 -0.12
N LYS A 323 41.41 16.45 1.22
CA LYS A 323 40.85 17.40 2.19
C LYS A 323 41.70 18.67 2.39
N THR A 324 43.00 18.67 2.05
CA THR A 324 43.83 19.89 2.07
C THR A 324 43.92 20.60 0.72
N THR A 325 43.74 19.91 -0.41
CA THR A 325 43.71 20.55 -1.74
C THR A 325 42.41 21.30 -2.00
N LYS A 326 41.29 20.88 -1.38
CA LYS A 326 39.99 21.56 -1.46
C LYS A 326 39.88 22.64 -0.38
N GLY A 327 40.22 23.89 -0.75
CA GLY A 327 40.17 25.05 0.14
C GLY A 327 38.74 25.45 0.57
N PRO A 328 38.59 26.30 1.61
CA PRO A 328 37.28 26.56 2.22
C PRO A 328 36.28 27.38 1.38
N ASP A 329 36.73 28.11 0.36
CA ASP A 329 35.92 29.12 -0.34
C ASP A 329 35.05 28.58 -1.51
N ASP A 330 35.27 27.33 -1.95
CA ASP A 330 34.58 26.76 -3.12
C ASP A 330 33.10 26.39 -2.88
N TYR A 331 32.59 26.62 -1.67
CA TYR A 331 31.17 26.47 -1.33
C TYR A 331 30.26 27.60 -1.87
N LYS A 332 30.81 28.56 -2.62
CA LYS A 332 30.02 29.58 -3.33
C LYS A 332 29.45 29.01 -4.63
N LEU A 333 28.22 28.50 -4.57
CA LEU A 333 27.41 28.16 -5.74
C LEU A 333 27.40 29.32 -6.76
N ILE A 334 28.13 29.15 -7.86
CA ILE A 334 27.92 29.94 -9.07
C ILE A 334 26.65 29.38 -9.75
N PRO A 335 25.56 30.14 -9.86
CA PRO A 335 24.34 29.67 -10.51
C PRO A 335 24.55 29.65 -12.03
N GLN A 336 25.13 28.57 -12.56
CA GLN A 336 25.16 28.36 -14.00
C GLN A 336 23.72 28.33 -14.53
N LYS A 337 23.43 29.20 -15.52
CA LYS A 337 22.11 29.30 -16.13
C LYS A 337 21.74 27.97 -16.79
N ARG A 338 20.52 27.49 -16.52
CA ARG A 338 19.94 26.26 -17.09
C ARG A 338 20.07 26.25 -18.62
N LYS A 339 21.06 25.52 -19.15
CA LYS A 339 21.10 25.06 -20.55
C LYS A 339 22.02 23.85 -20.69
N GLY A 340 21.53 22.71 -20.21
CA GLY A 340 22.11 21.38 -20.36
C GLY A 340 21.02 20.38 -20.05
N VAL A 341 20.67 19.56 -21.04
CA VAL A 341 19.57 18.58 -20.96
C VAL A 341 20.20 17.19 -20.92
N ASP A 342 19.94 16.47 -19.83
CA ASP A 342 19.91 15.01 -19.71
C ASP A 342 21.10 14.21 -20.30
N THR A 343 22.31 14.79 -20.31
CA THR A 343 23.51 14.16 -20.92
C THR A 343 24.54 13.63 -19.92
N SER A 344 24.34 13.85 -18.61
CA SER A 344 25.32 13.49 -17.56
C SER A 344 25.06 12.17 -16.83
N GLU A 345 23.85 11.59 -16.94
CA GLU A 345 23.57 10.25 -16.41
C GLU A 345 23.83 9.16 -17.46
N ASP A 346 23.45 9.37 -18.72
CA ASP A 346 23.65 8.39 -19.81
C ASP A 346 25.13 8.03 -20.03
N LEU A 347 26.06 8.98 -19.91
CA LEU A 347 27.50 8.69 -20.03
C LEU A 347 28.05 7.80 -18.89
N ARG A 348 27.30 7.63 -17.80
CA ARG A 348 27.65 6.72 -16.68
C ARG A 348 27.03 5.34 -16.83
N SER A 349 25.96 5.19 -17.62
CA SER A 349 25.33 3.89 -17.87
C SER A 349 26.04 3.11 -18.99
N THR A 350 26.58 3.80 -20.01
CA THR A 350 27.21 3.15 -21.18
C THR A 350 28.57 2.52 -20.92
N ASN A 351 29.42 3.11 -20.05
CA ASN A 351 30.81 2.70 -19.86
C ASN A 351 31.05 1.98 -18.51
N ASN A 352 30.13 1.10 -18.11
CA ASN A 352 30.29 0.28 -16.90
C ASN A 352 31.29 -0.86 -17.14
N ASN A 353 32.54 -0.67 -16.71
CA ASN A 353 33.56 -1.73 -16.71
C ASN A 353 33.17 -2.85 -15.72
N PRO A 354 32.99 -4.11 -16.17
CA PRO A 354 32.54 -5.21 -15.32
C PRO A 354 33.66 -5.85 -14.47
N LYS A 355 34.89 -5.35 -14.57
CA LYS A 355 36.08 -5.78 -13.81
C LYS A 355 36.95 -4.57 -13.45
N TYR A 356 37.79 -4.72 -12.43
CA TYR A 356 38.82 -3.75 -12.06
C TYR A 356 39.86 -3.54 -13.18
N LEU A 357 40.41 -2.33 -13.27
CA LEU A 357 41.43 -1.97 -14.27
C LEU A 357 42.82 -2.13 -13.64
N THR A 358 43.34 -3.35 -13.62
CA THR A 358 44.60 -3.70 -12.97
C THR A 358 45.88 -3.09 -13.59
N SER A 359 45.79 -2.06 -14.42
CA SER A 359 46.96 -1.34 -14.92
C SER A 359 47.67 -0.57 -13.80
N ARG A 360 48.99 -0.74 -13.70
CA ARG A 360 49.83 0.01 -12.76
C ARG A 360 49.80 1.53 -12.99
N GLU A 361 49.72 1.96 -14.24
CA GLU A 361 49.66 3.39 -14.61
C GLU A 361 48.36 4.07 -14.16
N LEU A 362 47.27 3.32 -14.04
CA LEU A 362 45.96 3.83 -13.61
C LEU A 362 45.77 3.78 -12.08
N PHE A 363 46.64 3.09 -11.35
CA PHE A 363 46.45 2.78 -9.94
C PHE A 363 46.36 4.02 -9.04
N GLU A 364 47.13 5.08 -9.32
CA GLU A 364 47.05 6.33 -8.56
C GLU A 364 45.71 7.04 -8.77
N LEU A 365 45.15 6.97 -9.99
CA LEU A 365 43.83 7.49 -10.31
C LEU A 365 42.73 6.65 -9.65
N GLU A 366 42.83 5.32 -9.67
CA GLU A 366 41.90 4.42 -8.97
C GLU A 366 41.89 4.67 -7.45
N ILE A 367 43.05 4.77 -6.79
CA ILE A 367 43.11 5.11 -5.34
C ILE A 367 42.48 6.49 -5.06
N SER A 368 42.63 7.44 -5.99
CA SER A 368 42.03 8.77 -5.83
C SER A 368 40.50 8.75 -5.84
N ASP A 369 39.86 7.78 -6.50
CA ASP A 369 38.40 7.67 -6.54
C ASP A 369 37.81 7.23 -5.18
N LEU A 370 36.60 7.71 -4.89
CA LEU A 370 35.82 7.34 -3.71
C LEU A 370 35.10 6.00 -3.90
N TYR A 371 34.60 5.69 -5.11
CA TYR A 371 33.89 4.43 -5.34
C TYR A 371 34.85 3.24 -5.29
N PHE A 372 36.01 3.31 -5.92
CA PHE A 372 37.06 2.28 -5.86
C PHE A 372 37.44 1.96 -4.40
N ARG A 373 37.79 2.97 -3.60
CA ARG A 373 38.08 2.82 -2.16
C ARG A 373 36.91 2.15 -1.42
N ARG A 374 35.66 2.58 -1.65
CA ARG A 374 34.46 1.98 -1.04
C ARG A 374 34.30 0.49 -1.39
N HIS A 375 34.57 0.08 -2.63
CA HIS A 375 34.49 -1.34 -3.02
C HIS A 375 35.49 -2.22 -2.25
N ILE A 376 36.75 -1.80 -2.19
CA ILE A 376 37.82 -2.54 -1.49
C ILE A 376 37.55 -2.60 0.01
N LEU A 377 37.12 -1.49 0.62
CA LEU A 377 36.78 -1.45 2.05
C LEU A 377 35.57 -2.32 2.38
N ILE A 378 34.58 -2.44 1.48
CA ILE A 378 33.45 -3.37 1.65
C ILE A 378 33.91 -4.83 1.54
N GLN A 379 34.79 -5.17 0.59
CA GLN A 379 35.36 -6.52 0.50
C GLN A 379 36.12 -6.89 1.79
N ALA A 380 36.99 -6.00 2.28
CA ALA A 380 37.68 -6.17 3.55
C ALA A 380 36.69 -6.34 4.71
N PHE A 381 35.64 -5.51 4.79
CA PHE A 381 34.62 -5.58 5.85
C PHE A 381 33.82 -6.90 5.82
N ILE A 382 33.49 -7.43 4.64
CA ILE A 382 32.83 -8.73 4.48
C ILE A 382 33.74 -9.86 4.99
N ILE A 383 35.02 -9.87 4.61
CA ILE A 383 35.96 -10.90 5.08
C ILE A 383 36.25 -10.78 6.58
N LEU A 384 36.36 -9.56 7.13
CA LEU A 384 36.50 -9.36 8.57
C LEU A 384 35.27 -9.85 9.35
N ASP A 385 34.05 -9.67 8.81
CA ASP A 385 32.83 -10.20 9.43
C ASP A 385 32.73 -11.73 9.33
N PHE A 386 33.16 -12.31 8.20
CA PHE A 386 33.34 -13.77 8.05
C PHE A 386 34.33 -14.33 9.09
N LEU A 387 35.50 -13.72 9.27
CA LEU A 387 36.48 -14.12 10.28
C LEU A 387 35.87 -14.05 11.70
N LEU A 388 35.12 -12.98 12.02
CA LEU A 388 34.41 -12.85 13.31
C LEU A 388 33.30 -13.91 13.49
N SER A 389 32.74 -14.46 12.43
CA SER A 389 31.77 -15.57 12.50
C SER A 389 32.38 -16.91 12.98
N LEU A 390 33.71 -17.08 12.80
CA LEU A 390 34.47 -18.26 13.26
C LEU A 390 34.78 -18.23 14.77
N THR A 391 34.39 -17.17 15.47
CA THR A 391 34.62 -17.04 16.92
C THR A 391 33.70 -17.99 17.72
N PRO A 392 34.16 -18.55 18.87
CA PRO A 392 33.34 -19.45 19.69
C PRO A 392 31.98 -18.86 20.10
N GLN A 393 31.92 -17.54 20.35
CA GLN A 393 30.70 -16.82 20.72
C GLN A 393 29.68 -16.73 19.58
N ALA A 394 30.15 -16.63 18.32
CA ALA A 394 29.27 -16.65 17.15
C ALA A 394 28.76 -18.07 16.90
N ARG A 395 29.66 -19.06 16.90
CA ARG A 395 29.35 -20.48 16.69
C ARG A 395 28.35 -21.04 17.71
N ALA A 396 28.43 -20.64 18.98
CA ALA A 396 27.50 -21.05 20.03
C ALA A 396 26.02 -20.73 19.72
N LYS A 397 25.74 -19.67 18.95
CA LYS A 397 24.37 -19.25 18.57
C LYS A 397 23.72 -20.17 17.53
N ILE A 398 24.52 -21.01 16.87
CA ILE A 398 24.11 -21.86 15.73
C ILE A 398 24.13 -23.36 16.12
N ALA A 399 24.66 -23.69 17.31
CA ALA A 399 24.84 -25.07 17.77
C ALA A 399 23.55 -25.91 17.90
N ASN A 400 22.38 -25.26 18.05
CA ASN A 400 21.12 -25.92 18.39
C ASN A 400 20.25 -26.34 17.19
N VAL A 401 20.74 -26.22 15.94
CA VAL A 401 19.97 -26.52 14.72
C VAL A 401 20.65 -27.62 13.90
N GLN A 402 19.90 -28.32 13.04
CA GLN A 402 20.43 -29.37 12.17
C GLN A 402 21.37 -28.80 11.09
N GLN A 403 22.68 -28.84 11.35
CA GLN A 403 23.68 -28.09 10.59
C GLN A 403 24.12 -28.75 9.28
N ASN A 404 24.18 -27.95 8.21
CA ASN A 404 24.98 -28.23 7.03
C ASN A 404 26.48 -28.03 7.33
N ARG A 405 27.24 -29.13 7.46
CA ARG A 405 28.66 -29.11 7.88
C ARG A 405 29.59 -28.34 6.93
N SER A 406 29.29 -28.29 5.62
CA SER A 406 30.15 -27.64 4.63
C SER A 406 30.25 -26.12 4.81
N VAL A 407 29.21 -25.50 5.39
CA VAL A 407 29.10 -24.04 5.53
C VAL A 407 29.57 -23.55 6.91
N VAL A 408 29.67 -24.46 7.90
CA VAL A 408 29.98 -24.13 9.31
C VAL A 408 31.47 -24.16 9.62
N TYR A 409 32.33 -24.62 8.68
CA TYR A 409 33.79 -24.73 8.84
C TYR A 409 34.21 -25.34 10.19
N ALA A 410 33.57 -26.45 10.56
CA ALA A 410 33.45 -26.89 11.95
C ALA A 410 34.77 -27.07 12.71
N ASP A 411 35.86 -27.41 12.01
CA ASP A 411 37.18 -27.71 12.58
C ASP A 411 38.12 -26.49 12.61
N LYS A 412 37.66 -25.31 12.21
CA LYS A 412 38.42 -24.05 12.23
C LYS A 412 37.86 -23.10 13.32
N ASN A 413 38.77 -22.45 14.05
CA ASN A 413 38.47 -21.44 15.06
C ASN A 413 39.45 -20.27 14.90
N LEU A 414 38.98 -19.04 15.13
CA LEU A 414 39.85 -17.86 15.19
C LEU A 414 40.42 -17.68 16.61
N ASN A 415 41.69 -17.32 16.73
CA ASN A 415 42.30 -17.03 18.04
C ASN A 415 41.72 -15.75 18.66
N GLU A 416 41.81 -15.60 19.98
CA GLU A 416 41.22 -14.44 20.66
C GLU A 416 41.87 -13.10 20.23
N ASP A 417 43.18 -13.08 20.01
CA ASP A 417 43.90 -11.88 19.59
C ASP A 417 43.69 -11.55 18.11
N ASP A 418 43.51 -12.56 17.25
CA ASP A 418 43.08 -12.38 15.87
C ASP A 418 41.64 -11.84 15.79
N ALA A 419 40.76 -12.27 16.69
CA ALA A 419 39.40 -11.74 16.81
C ALA A 419 39.37 -10.29 17.34
N LYS A 420 40.25 -9.93 18.30
CA LYS A 420 40.44 -8.54 18.75
C LYS A 420 40.93 -7.65 17.61
N TRP A 421 41.95 -8.12 16.86
CA TRP A 421 42.45 -7.42 15.67
C TRP A 421 41.35 -7.24 14.62
N ALA A 422 40.64 -8.31 14.24
CA ALA A 422 39.61 -8.26 13.21
C ALA A 422 38.46 -7.30 13.58
N LYS A 423 38.08 -7.27 14.86
CA LYS A 423 37.11 -6.27 15.36
C LYS A 423 37.68 -4.85 15.27
N GLY A 424 38.89 -4.60 15.79
CA GLY A 424 39.51 -3.26 15.77
C GLY A 424 39.70 -2.72 14.35
N MET A 425 40.09 -3.58 13.40
CA MET A 425 40.21 -3.23 11.98
C MET A 425 38.84 -2.88 11.37
N LYS A 426 37.81 -3.68 11.67
CA LYS A 426 36.45 -3.43 11.22
C LYS A 426 35.87 -2.13 11.77
N ASP A 427 36.14 -1.83 13.04
CA ASP A 427 35.74 -0.57 13.70
C ASP A 427 36.51 0.63 13.10
N ARG A 428 37.79 0.47 12.70
CA ARG A 428 38.56 1.50 11.96
C ARG A 428 38.00 1.76 10.56
N ILE A 429 37.66 0.71 9.80
CA ILE A 429 37.03 0.83 8.47
C ILE A 429 35.66 1.51 8.58
N MET A 430 34.87 1.16 9.60
CA MET A 430 33.60 1.83 9.89
C MET A 430 33.78 3.33 10.13
N ALA A 431 34.77 3.71 10.96
CA ALA A 431 35.08 5.12 11.23
C ALA A 431 35.56 5.88 9.98
N TYR A 432 36.37 5.25 9.13
CA TYR A 432 36.78 5.82 7.84
C TYR A 432 35.57 6.11 6.94
N ILE A 433 34.73 5.09 6.68
CA ILE A 433 33.55 5.24 5.81
C ILE A 433 32.57 6.27 6.35
N GLN A 434 32.39 6.37 7.67
CA GLN A 434 31.51 7.38 8.29
C GLN A 434 32.07 8.81 8.26
N ALA A 435 33.39 8.99 8.05
CA ALA A 435 34.04 10.30 7.95
C ALA A 435 33.98 10.93 6.54
N GLU A 436 33.39 10.22 5.56
CA GLU A 436 33.14 10.68 4.20
C GLU A 436 31.79 11.41 4.06
N SER A 437 31.62 12.19 2.98
CA SER A 437 30.32 12.73 2.59
C SER A 437 29.31 11.62 2.30
N ASP A 438 28.11 11.75 2.89
CA ASP A 438 27.03 10.75 2.97
C ASP A 438 27.44 9.38 3.57
N GLY A 439 28.61 9.32 4.22
CA GLY A 439 29.19 8.11 4.79
C GLY A 439 28.29 7.39 5.79
N PHE A 440 27.57 8.12 6.64
CA PHE A 440 26.60 7.55 7.58
C PHE A 440 25.40 6.87 6.88
N PHE A 441 24.88 7.44 5.79
CA PHE A 441 23.79 6.82 5.04
C PHE A 441 24.28 5.56 4.34
N PHE A 442 25.42 5.65 3.67
CA PHE A 442 26.07 4.54 2.97
C PHE A 442 26.40 3.38 3.93
N PHE A 443 27.02 3.68 5.08
CA PHE A 443 27.31 2.67 6.10
C PHE A 443 26.06 1.98 6.63
N ARG A 444 24.96 2.72 6.89
CA ARG A 444 23.69 2.14 7.32
C ARG A 444 23.09 1.18 6.27
N VAL A 445 23.29 1.44 4.98
CA VAL A 445 22.89 0.51 3.91
C VAL A 445 23.77 -0.75 3.94
N VAL A 446 25.09 -0.60 4.05
CA VAL A 446 26.04 -1.74 4.15
C VAL A 446 25.75 -2.61 5.38
N GLU A 447 25.48 -2.01 6.55
CA GLU A 447 25.09 -2.72 7.76
C GLU A 447 23.76 -3.48 7.58
N SER A 448 22.78 -2.87 6.92
CA SER A 448 21.49 -3.53 6.62
C SER A 448 21.66 -4.73 5.68
N VAL A 449 22.51 -4.62 4.65
CA VAL A 449 22.85 -5.71 3.73
C VAL A 449 23.55 -6.86 4.49
N ILE A 450 24.53 -6.57 5.34
CA ILE A 450 25.30 -7.60 6.07
C ILE A 450 24.46 -8.23 7.20
N SER A 451 23.49 -7.49 7.76
CA SER A 451 22.49 -8.06 8.67
C SER A 451 21.56 -9.06 7.95
N ARG A 452 21.20 -8.78 6.69
CA ARG A 452 20.44 -9.72 5.83
C ARG A 452 21.28 -10.94 5.42
N ASP A 453 22.54 -10.74 5.06
CA ASP A 453 23.46 -11.84 4.72
C ASP A 453 23.63 -12.83 5.89
N LYS A 454 23.74 -12.33 7.14
CA LYS A 454 23.72 -13.20 8.34
C LYS A 454 22.46 -14.04 8.47
N GLY A 455 21.31 -13.51 8.06
CA GLY A 455 20.07 -14.27 7.95
C GLY A 455 20.13 -15.35 6.86
N TRP A 456 20.71 -15.03 5.71
CA TRP A 456 20.89 -15.94 4.58
C TRP A 456 21.88 -17.09 4.89
N VAL A 457 23.05 -16.76 5.44
CA VAL A 457 24.05 -17.73 5.93
C VAL A 457 23.43 -18.65 6.98
N ARG A 458 22.65 -18.11 7.93
CA ARG A 458 21.91 -18.92 8.91
C ARG A 458 20.93 -19.88 8.22
N TRP A 459 20.03 -19.36 7.40
CA TRP A 459 19.04 -20.17 6.66
C TRP A 459 19.68 -21.29 5.84
N LYS A 460 20.86 -21.01 5.26
CA LYS A 460 21.69 -22.00 4.55
C LYS A 460 22.30 -23.07 5.45
N VAL A 461 22.75 -22.71 6.66
CA VAL A 461 23.20 -23.69 7.68
C VAL A 461 22.05 -24.58 8.15
N GLU A 462 20.83 -24.04 8.21
CA GLU A 462 19.58 -24.76 8.51
C GLU A 462 19.10 -25.65 7.34
N ASN A 463 19.94 -25.87 6.30
CA ASN A 463 19.68 -26.66 5.09
C ASN A 463 18.62 -26.07 4.13
N CYS A 464 18.49 -24.74 4.08
CA CYS A 464 17.60 -24.02 3.14
C CYS A 464 16.12 -24.46 3.23
N PRO A 465 15.46 -24.37 4.41
CA PRO A 465 14.05 -24.70 4.54
C PRO A 465 13.18 -23.83 3.61
N PRO A 466 12.09 -24.37 3.01
CA PRO A 466 11.26 -23.62 2.08
C PRO A 466 10.78 -22.27 2.65
N ILE A 467 11.04 -21.20 1.89
CA ILE A 467 10.63 -19.83 2.22
C ILE A 467 9.13 -19.63 1.90
N GLU A 468 8.60 -20.42 0.96
CA GLU A 468 7.18 -20.50 0.65
C GLU A 468 6.39 -21.04 1.84
N ARG A 469 5.34 -20.32 2.24
CA ARG A 469 4.32 -20.87 3.16
C ARG A 469 3.41 -21.78 2.36
N PRO A 470 3.07 -22.99 2.85
CA PRO A 470 2.12 -23.86 2.16
C PRO A 470 0.80 -23.12 1.91
N SER A 471 0.17 -23.41 0.77
CA SER A 471 -1.15 -22.87 0.46
C SER A 471 -2.14 -23.26 1.56
N VAL A 472 -2.84 -22.25 2.11
CA VAL A 472 -3.84 -22.46 3.16
C VAL A 472 -4.90 -23.42 2.64
N SER A 473 -5.16 -24.52 3.34
CA SER A 473 -6.14 -25.50 2.88
C SER A 473 -7.55 -24.87 2.83
N PRO A 474 -8.43 -25.29 1.89
CA PRO A 474 -9.80 -24.79 1.85
C PRO A 474 -10.55 -24.99 3.17
N THR A 475 -10.21 -26.02 3.93
CA THR A 475 -10.65 -26.28 5.31
C THR A 475 -10.19 -25.19 6.28
N GLU A 476 -8.88 -24.96 6.42
CA GLU A 476 -8.33 -23.95 7.35
C GLU A 476 -8.80 -22.54 6.98
N PHE A 477 -8.94 -22.22 5.70
CA PHE A 477 -9.47 -20.94 5.25
C PHE A 477 -10.92 -20.74 5.69
N ASN A 478 -11.77 -21.78 5.54
CA ASN A 478 -13.16 -21.72 5.98
C ASN A 478 -13.29 -21.65 7.51
N ASP A 479 -12.46 -22.39 8.25
CA ASP A 479 -12.43 -22.33 9.72
C ASP A 479 -11.92 -20.97 10.24
N ALA A 480 -10.88 -20.41 9.63
CA ALA A 480 -10.39 -19.07 9.92
C ALA A 480 -11.47 -18.01 9.61
N LYS A 481 -12.17 -18.14 8.49
CA LYS A 481 -13.30 -17.27 8.09
C LYS A 481 -14.49 -17.40 9.05
N ALA A 482 -14.79 -18.59 9.56
CA ALA A 482 -15.82 -18.83 10.57
C ALA A 482 -15.41 -18.26 11.95
N SER A 483 -14.14 -18.41 12.34
CA SER A 483 -13.57 -17.84 13.56
C SER A 483 -13.58 -16.30 13.52
N ALA A 484 -13.12 -15.70 12.42
CA ALA A 484 -13.17 -14.26 12.18
C ALA A 484 -14.61 -13.73 12.23
N LYS A 485 -15.59 -14.43 11.62
CA LYS A 485 -17.01 -14.10 11.76
C LYS A 485 -17.47 -14.12 13.22
N ARG A 486 -17.14 -15.16 14.01
CA ARG A 486 -17.48 -15.27 15.44
C ARG A 486 -16.84 -14.19 16.32
N LEU A 487 -15.66 -13.70 15.94
CA LEU A 487 -14.97 -12.59 16.60
C LEU A 487 -15.56 -11.23 16.21
N ALA A 488 -15.95 -11.06 14.95
CA ALA A 488 -16.56 -9.83 14.43
C ALA A 488 -18.05 -9.68 14.80
N THR A 489 -18.77 -10.78 15.09
CA THR A 489 -20.13 -10.72 15.67
C THR A 489 -20.07 -10.14 17.07
N SER A 490 -20.29 -8.83 17.18
CA SER A 490 -20.29 -8.06 18.41
C SER A 490 -21.07 -8.76 19.53
N ARG A 491 -20.38 -9.09 20.62
CA ARG A 491 -21.05 -9.31 21.91
C ARG A 491 -21.68 -7.98 22.30
N ARG A 492 -23.02 -7.88 22.26
CA ARG A 492 -23.77 -6.69 22.70
C ARG A 492 -23.15 -6.16 23.99
N PRO A 493 -22.73 -4.88 24.05
CA PRO A 493 -22.10 -4.34 25.24
C PRO A 493 -23.07 -4.48 26.41
N LYS A 494 -22.64 -5.20 27.46
CA LYS A 494 -23.41 -5.25 28.70
C LYS A 494 -23.43 -3.83 29.27
N ALA A 495 -24.62 -3.35 29.63
CA ALA A 495 -24.80 -2.09 30.32
C ALA A 495 -23.84 -2.02 31.52
N GLY A 496 -23.12 -0.90 31.65
CA GLY A 496 -22.13 -0.72 32.71
C GLY A 496 -22.79 -0.78 34.09
N MET A 497 -22.05 -1.19 35.11
CA MET A 497 -22.61 -1.44 36.45
C MET A 497 -23.30 -0.21 37.08
N ASN A 498 -22.99 1.00 36.59
CA ASN A 498 -23.58 2.27 37.02
C ASN A 498 -24.42 2.98 35.92
N SER A 499 -24.65 2.38 34.74
CA SER A 499 -25.53 2.99 33.74
C SER A 499 -26.99 2.74 34.08
N LEU A 500 -27.81 3.81 34.08
CA LEU A 500 -29.26 3.71 34.31
C LEU A 500 -29.88 2.72 33.32
N SER A 501 -30.59 1.72 33.85
CA SER A 501 -31.24 0.71 33.03
C SER A 501 -32.45 1.30 32.31
N LEU A 502 -32.34 1.52 31.01
CA LEU A 502 -33.45 1.95 30.14
C LEU A 502 -34.50 0.84 29.92
N ALA A 503 -34.44 -0.28 30.64
CA ALA A 503 -35.44 -1.36 30.58
C ALA A 503 -36.86 -0.91 30.97
N PHE A 504 -37.01 0.22 31.68
CA PHE A 504 -38.33 0.84 31.92
C PHE A 504 -38.99 1.41 30.65
N MET A 505 -38.23 1.53 29.55
CA MET A 505 -38.72 1.92 28.21
C MET A 505 -38.96 0.70 27.30
N ASP A 506 -38.78 -0.53 27.79
CA ASP A 506 -39.04 -1.74 27.01
C ASP A 506 -40.55 -2.03 26.99
N GLU A 507 -41.21 -1.72 25.87
CA GLU A 507 -42.69 -1.66 25.71
C GLU A 507 -43.44 -2.98 26.00
N LYS A 508 -42.71 -4.08 26.24
CA LYS A 508 -43.25 -5.40 26.60
C LYS A 508 -44.14 -5.37 27.85
N ASP A 509 -43.93 -4.41 28.75
CA ASP A 509 -44.65 -4.28 30.02
C ASP A 509 -45.95 -3.43 29.90
N ASN A 510 -46.39 -3.07 28.68
CA ASN A 510 -47.54 -2.18 28.44
C ASN A 510 -48.85 -2.66 29.10
N SER A 511 -49.13 -3.97 29.09
CA SER A 511 -50.34 -4.51 29.73
C SER A 511 -50.32 -4.35 31.26
N GLN A 512 -49.22 -4.70 31.92
CA GLN A 512 -49.06 -4.51 33.36
C GLN A 512 -49.03 -3.01 33.73
N SER A 513 -48.50 -2.17 32.85
CA SER A 513 -48.42 -0.72 33.05
C SER A 513 -49.81 -0.08 33.10
N LEU A 514 -50.75 -0.55 32.27
CA LEU A 514 -52.16 -0.15 32.33
C LEU A 514 -52.87 -0.59 33.63
N GLU A 515 -52.42 -1.67 34.28
CA GLU A 515 -52.96 -2.07 35.59
C GLU A 515 -52.34 -1.26 36.74
N LYS A 516 -51.04 -0.97 36.68
CA LYS A 516 -50.31 -0.08 37.61
C LYS A 516 -50.83 1.37 37.61
N LEU A 517 -51.64 1.76 36.61
CA LEU A 517 -52.35 3.04 36.55
C LEU A 517 -53.69 3.05 37.32
N LYS A 518 -54.30 1.89 37.59
CA LYS A 518 -55.61 1.77 38.27
C LYS A 518 -55.54 1.88 39.80
N ASP A 519 -54.32 1.89 40.36
CA ASP A 519 -54.05 1.97 41.79
C ASP A 519 -54.83 3.13 42.46
N PRO A 520 -55.68 2.85 43.47
CA PRO A 520 -56.37 3.88 44.25
C PRO A 520 -55.47 5.01 44.77
N ALA A 521 -54.20 4.74 45.09
CA ALA A 521 -53.26 5.74 45.58
C ALA A 521 -52.87 6.80 44.52
N ARG A 522 -53.13 6.56 43.23
CA ARG A 522 -52.89 7.56 42.16
C ARG A 522 -54.02 8.59 42.01
N TRP A 523 -55.27 8.20 42.30
CA TRP A 523 -56.46 9.02 42.01
C TRP A 523 -57.29 9.39 43.24
N LYS A 524 -57.19 8.64 44.34
CA LYS A 524 -57.82 8.98 45.62
C LYS A 524 -56.84 9.76 46.49
N LEU A 525 -57.26 10.94 46.96
CA LEU A 525 -56.49 11.71 47.94
C LEU A 525 -56.37 10.92 49.28
N PRO A 526 -55.20 10.94 49.95
CA PRO A 526 -55.05 10.36 51.28
C PRO A 526 -55.93 11.09 52.31
N ASP A 527 -56.28 10.41 53.39
CA ASP A 527 -57.16 10.96 54.42
C ASP A 527 -56.44 11.98 55.33
N LEU A 528 -57.18 12.97 55.81
CA LEU A 528 -56.65 14.09 56.58
C LEU A 528 -56.12 13.64 57.95
N GLU A 529 -56.78 12.69 58.61
CA GLU A 529 -56.33 12.09 59.88
C GLU A 529 -55.00 11.29 59.73
N GLU A 530 -54.64 10.88 58.51
CA GLU A 530 -53.35 10.23 58.25
C GLU A 530 -52.19 11.23 58.37
N PHE A 531 -52.38 12.46 57.87
CA PHE A 531 -51.39 13.52 58.01
C PHE A 531 -51.28 14.02 59.45
N LYS A 532 -52.39 14.11 60.19
CA LYS A 532 -52.40 14.44 61.63
C LYS A 532 -51.45 13.55 62.44
N LYS A 533 -51.52 12.23 62.21
CA LYS A 533 -50.62 11.24 62.84
C LYS A 533 -49.17 11.46 62.42
N LYS A 534 -48.91 11.63 61.11
CA LYS A 534 -47.55 11.85 60.58
C LYS A 534 -46.91 13.17 61.05
N ILE A 535 -47.70 14.22 61.31
CA ILE A 535 -47.22 15.48 61.88
C ILE A 535 -46.88 15.29 63.37
N ALA A 536 -47.73 14.59 64.12
CA ALA A 536 -47.46 14.27 65.53
C ALA A 536 -46.23 13.36 65.72
N THR A 537 -45.94 12.44 64.77
CA THR A 537 -44.68 11.68 64.77
C THR A 537 -43.48 12.61 64.53
N ASP A 538 -43.51 13.48 63.53
CA ASP A 538 -42.41 14.42 63.25
C ASP A 538 -42.16 15.41 64.39
N ASP A 539 -43.20 15.81 65.13
CA ASP A 539 -43.06 16.64 66.34
C ASP A 539 -42.36 15.90 67.48
N LEU A 540 -42.71 14.63 67.73
CA LEU A 540 -42.01 13.80 68.72
C LEU A 540 -40.54 13.56 68.32
N ASP A 541 -40.30 13.23 67.04
CA ASP A 541 -38.95 13.00 66.53
C ASP A 541 -38.11 14.30 66.56
N PHE A 542 -38.74 15.48 66.41
CA PHE A 542 -38.07 16.79 66.52
C PHE A 542 -37.63 17.10 67.96
N ASP A 543 -38.46 16.75 68.95
CA ASP A 543 -38.12 16.88 70.38
C ASP A 543 -36.97 15.94 70.78
N PHE A 544 -36.92 14.72 70.22
CA PHE A 544 -35.85 13.75 70.47
C PHE A 544 -34.57 13.96 69.62
N ALA A 545 -34.63 14.71 68.52
CA ALA A 545 -33.47 14.98 67.68
C ALA A 545 -32.38 15.77 68.44
N ASN A 546 -31.11 15.43 68.19
CA ASN A 546 -29.97 16.09 68.84
C ASN A 546 -29.13 16.95 67.89
N THR A 547 -29.20 16.72 66.57
CA THR A 547 -28.42 17.46 65.58
C THR A 547 -29.25 18.57 64.91
N GLU A 548 -28.71 19.78 64.74
CA GLU A 548 -29.42 20.87 64.04
C GLU A 548 -29.89 20.47 62.63
N LYS A 549 -29.06 19.73 61.89
CA LYS A 549 -29.39 19.25 60.53
C LYS A 549 -30.58 18.28 60.50
N GLU A 550 -30.73 17.46 61.53
CA GLU A 550 -31.88 16.56 61.67
C GLU A 550 -33.13 17.38 62.01
N LYS A 551 -32.98 18.38 62.91
CA LYS A 551 -34.06 19.33 63.24
C LYS A 551 -34.53 20.14 62.04
N THR A 552 -33.64 20.61 61.16
CA THR A 552 -34.07 21.29 59.92
C THR A 552 -34.79 20.34 58.96
N GLN A 553 -34.32 19.10 58.79
CA GLN A 553 -34.98 18.11 57.95
C GLN A 553 -36.37 17.69 58.48
N LEU A 554 -36.53 17.57 59.80
CA LEU A 554 -37.81 17.30 60.45
C LEU A 554 -38.76 18.50 60.36
N LEU A 555 -38.26 19.74 60.48
CA LEU A 555 -39.04 20.96 60.23
C LEU A 555 -39.50 21.07 58.77
N GLU A 556 -38.64 20.76 57.80
CA GLU A 556 -39.01 20.72 56.37
C GLU A 556 -40.03 19.60 56.09
N SER A 557 -39.86 18.43 56.70
CA SER A 557 -40.80 17.31 56.61
C SER A 557 -42.17 17.67 57.22
N LYS A 558 -42.21 18.23 58.43
CA LYS A 558 -43.42 18.72 59.09
C LYS A 558 -44.08 19.81 58.24
N ALA A 559 -43.34 20.82 57.76
CA ALA A 559 -43.87 21.86 56.90
C ALA A 559 -44.50 21.28 55.61
N SER A 560 -43.82 20.33 54.96
CA SER A 560 -44.32 19.63 53.77
C SER A 560 -45.60 18.81 54.05
N LYS A 561 -45.65 18.09 55.18
CA LYS A 561 -46.82 17.31 55.62
C LYS A 561 -48.01 18.21 55.99
N THR A 562 -47.76 19.28 56.75
CA THR A 562 -48.75 20.29 57.12
C THR A 562 -49.30 21.02 55.89
N TRP A 563 -48.45 21.41 54.94
CA TRP A 563 -48.88 22.06 53.70
C TRP A 563 -49.70 21.11 52.81
N ARG A 564 -49.36 19.82 52.74
CA ARG A 564 -50.19 18.79 52.08
C ARG A 564 -51.54 18.62 52.78
N ALA A 565 -51.58 18.59 54.11
CA ALA A 565 -52.82 18.51 54.88
C ALA A 565 -53.73 19.73 54.62
N LEU A 566 -53.17 20.94 54.61
CA LEU A 566 -53.87 22.18 54.21
C LEU A 566 -54.38 22.08 52.76
N ARG A 567 -53.56 21.64 51.80
CA ARG A 567 -53.99 21.50 50.39
C ARG A 567 -55.14 20.50 50.20
N ILE A 568 -55.29 19.51 51.09
CA ILE A 568 -56.45 18.60 51.13
C ILE A 568 -57.64 19.27 51.83
N ALA A 569 -57.43 19.84 53.03
CA ALA A 569 -58.48 20.49 53.81
C ALA A 569 -59.13 21.70 53.11
N ARG A 570 -58.42 22.37 52.20
CA ARG A 570 -59.00 23.43 51.33
C ARG A 570 -60.28 22.98 50.63
N ARG A 571 -60.42 21.70 50.26
CA ARG A 571 -61.59 21.19 49.52
C ARG A 571 -62.86 20.97 50.35
N SER A 572 -62.75 20.90 51.67
CA SER A 572 -63.88 20.48 52.53
C SER A 572 -64.05 21.30 53.81
N LYS A 573 -63.03 22.08 54.20
CA LYS A 573 -62.96 22.78 55.49
C LYS A 573 -62.31 24.16 55.36
N LEU A 574 -62.50 24.85 54.22
CA LEU A 574 -61.83 26.13 53.94
C LEU A 574 -62.10 27.18 55.04
N ALA A 575 -63.32 27.24 55.58
CA ALA A 575 -63.69 28.10 56.70
C ALA A 575 -62.95 27.82 58.04
N THR A 576 -62.11 26.78 58.13
CA THR A 576 -61.20 26.58 59.28
C THR A 576 -59.92 27.43 59.18
N PHE A 577 -59.58 27.96 58.00
CA PHE A 577 -58.27 28.56 57.74
C PHE A 577 -58.10 29.91 58.45
N ASP A 578 -59.17 30.69 58.56
CA ASP A 578 -59.20 31.96 59.31
C ASP A 578 -58.90 31.79 60.82
N LYS A 579 -58.95 30.55 61.33
CA LYS A 579 -58.66 30.19 62.73
C LYS A 579 -57.20 29.76 62.94
N ILE A 580 -56.33 29.93 61.94
CA ILE A 580 -54.95 29.42 61.94
C ILE A 580 -53.97 30.59 61.77
N GLU A 581 -53.55 31.16 62.90
CA GLU A 581 -52.61 32.29 62.94
C GLU A 581 -51.13 31.87 62.74
N ASP A 582 -50.77 30.62 63.07
CA ASP A 582 -49.41 30.07 62.89
C ASP A 582 -49.44 28.71 62.17
N TRP A 583 -48.64 28.58 61.11
CA TRP A 583 -48.43 27.35 60.34
C TRP A 583 -47.89 26.18 61.18
N ARG A 584 -47.38 26.42 62.38
CA ARG A 584 -46.89 25.39 63.30
C ARG A 584 -48.00 24.68 64.07
N ASN A 585 -49.16 25.33 64.26
CA ASN A 585 -50.31 24.79 65.01
C ASN A 585 -51.57 24.74 64.12
N VAL A 586 -51.66 23.70 63.31
CA VAL A 586 -52.73 23.50 62.31
C VAL A 586 -53.83 22.58 62.87
N SER A 587 -54.06 22.62 64.18
CA SER A 587 -55.04 21.77 64.87
C SER A 587 -56.50 22.01 64.43
N ALA A 588 -56.81 23.21 63.90
CA ALA A 588 -58.16 23.59 63.49
C ALA A 588 -58.70 22.82 62.26
N ILE A 589 -57.87 22.48 61.26
CA ILE A 589 -58.37 21.76 60.05
C ILE A 589 -58.85 20.33 60.34
N PHE A 590 -58.43 19.76 61.47
CA PHE A 590 -58.84 18.43 61.91
C PHE A 590 -60.19 18.46 62.67
N GLN A 591 -60.73 19.64 62.96
CA GLN A 591 -62.10 19.85 63.45
C GLN A 591 -63.06 19.96 62.25
N GLU A 592 -64.35 19.71 62.41
CA GLU A 592 -65.34 19.74 61.31
C GLU A 592 -66.03 21.10 61.22
N LEU A 593 -66.39 21.53 60.00
CA LEU A 593 -67.16 22.74 59.70
C LEU A 593 -68.02 22.50 58.46
N ASP A 594 -69.15 23.22 58.40
CA ASP A 594 -70.16 23.16 57.35
C ASP A 594 -69.71 23.89 56.07
N ALA A 595 -70.32 23.56 54.92
CA ALA A 595 -69.74 23.84 53.60
C ALA A 595 -70.73 24.42 52.56
N GLU A 596 -70.32 25.49 51.88
CA GLU A 596 -70.93 26.04 50.65
C GLU A 596 -69.86 26.86 49.86
N GLU A 597 -70.02 26.95 48.53
CA GLU A 597 -69.33 27.81 47.52
C GLU A 597 -67.88 27.53 46.97
N THR A 598 -67.75 27.66 45.63
CA THR A 598 -66.59 28.00 44.72
C THR A 598 -65.84 26.92 43.87
N GLU A 599 -65.90 27.05 42.52
CA GLU A 599 -64.97 26.50 41.48
C GLU A 599 -64.97 27.35 40.19
N GLN A 600 -63.80 27.48 39.47
CA GLN A 600 -63.50 28.03 38.10
C GLN A 600 -61.96 28.33 37.96
N GLU A 601 -61.24 28.58 36.83
CA GLU A 601 -61.28 28.29 35.36
C GLU A 601 -59.89 28.66 34.71
N GLU A 602 -59.42 28.01 33.61
CA GLU A 602 -58.12 28.26 32.88
C GLU A 602 -58.14 27.76 31.39
N GLU A 603 -57.38 28.33 30.41
CA GLU A 603 -57.12 27.80 29.02
C GLU A 603 -55.89 28.41 28.23
N GLU A 604 -55.45 27.82 27.08
CA GLU A 604 -54.27 28.21 26.21
C GLU A 604 -54.39 27.85 24.66
N GLY A 605 -53.33 27.96 23.80
CA GLY A 605 -53.43 28.03 22.29
C GLY A 605 -52.52 27.15 21.32
N PRO A 606 -52.52 27.37 19.96
CA PRO A 606 -52.25 26.33 18.90
C PRO A 606 -50.94 26.41 18.00
N LYS A 607 -50.83 25.55 16.94
CA LYS A 607 -49.63 25.27 16.05
C LYS A 607 -49.92 25.25 14.50
N GLY A 608 -48.87 25.15 13.64
CA GLY A 608 -48.91 25.23 12.14
C GLY A 608 -48.67 23.94 11.30
N GLN A 609 -48.44 24.04 9.97
CA GLN A 609 -48.69 22.97 8.96
C GLN A 609 -47.55 22.68 7.94
N HIS A 610 -47.32 21.39 7.61
CA HIS A 610 -46.22 20.90 6.74
C HIS A 610 -46.62 20.74 5.25
N PRO A 611 -45.68 20.85 4.28
CA PRO A 611 -45.91 20.62 2.84
C PRO A 611 -45.91 19.14 2.44
N GLU A 612 -46.55 18.83 1.30
CA GLU A 612 -46.57 17.48 0.71
C GLU A 612 -45.22 17.10 0.08
N ASN A 613 -44.65 17.96 -0.76
CA ASN A 613 -43.32 17.72 -1.33
C ASN A 613 -42.22 18.07 -0.32
N ARG A 614 -41.50 17.04 0.12
CA ARG A 614 -40.45 17.11 1.15
C ARG A 614 -39.03 17.17 0.60
N MET A 615 -38.83 17.18 -0.73
CA MET A 615 -37.50 17.32 -1.33
C MET A 615 -36.79 18.59 -0.83
N PRO A 616 -35.46 18.55 -0.59
CA PRO A 616 -34.66 19.72 -0.24
C PRO A 616 -34.84 20.89 -1.20
N ILE A 617 -34.67 22.11 -0.70
CA ILE A 617 -34.82 23.35 -1.47
C ILE A 617 -33.49 24.10 -1.46
N ILE A 618 -32.95 24.37 -2.64
CA ILE A 618 -31.79 25.24 -2.86
C ILE A 618 -32.30 26.64 -3.25
N ILE A 619 -31.81 27.66 -2.53
CA ILE A 619 -32.08 29.07 -2.81
C ILE A 619 -30.77 29.71 -3.30
N SER A 620 -30.74 30.04 -4.58
CA SER A 620 -29.61 30.61 -5.33
C SER A 620 -29.88 32.06 -5.78
N GLY A 621 -28.91 32.70 -6.45
CA GLY A 621 -28.97 34.09 -6.90
C GLY A 621 -27.91 35.01 -6.28
N PRO A 622 -27.71 36.23 -6.80
CA PRO A 622 -26.54 37.04 -6.48
C PRO A 622 -26.45 37.51 -5.02
N SER A 623 -25.24 37.88 -4.59
CA SER A 623 -25.01 38.48 -3.28
C SER A 623 -25.77 39.82 -3.14
N GLY A 624 -26.27 40.13 -1.94
CA GLY A 624 -27.11 41.31 -1.69
C GLY A 624 -28.59 41.19 -2.07
N VAL A 625 -29.01 40.14 -2.79
CA VAL A 625 -30.41 40.02 -3.28
C VAL A 625 -31.46 39.70 -2.19
N GLY A 626 -31.03 39.40 -0.95
CA GLY A 626 -31.94 39.21 0.21
C GLY A 626 -32.24 37.76 0.61
N LYS A 627 -31.49 36.76 0.10
CA LYS A 627 -31.70 35.32 0.37
C LYS A 627 -31.87 34.97 1.86
N SER A 628 -31.06 35.57 2.75
CA SER A 628 -31.17 35.33 4.20
C SER A 628 -32.51 35.75 4.79
N THR A 629 -33.07 36.89 4.33
CA THR A 629 -34.31 37.47 4.85
C THR A 629 -35.51 36.56 4.55
N LEU A 630 -35.59 36.04 3.32
CA LEU A 630 -36.66 35.11 2.91
C LEU A 630 -36.62 33.81 3.73
N ILE A 631 -35.41 33.27 4.01
CA ILE A 631 -35.23 32.08 4.86
C ILE A 631 -35.70 32.35 6.30
N SER A 632 -35.38 33.53 6.88
CA SER A 632 -35.87 33.90 8.21
C SER A 632 -37.39 34.00 8.28
N PHE A 633 -38.04 34.61 7.28
CA PHE A 633 -39.49 34.71 7.23
C PHE A 633 -40.18 33.32 7.16
N LEU A 634 -39.62 32.38 6.41
CA LEU A 634 -40.12 30.98 6.37
C LEU A 634 -40.04 30.29 7.75
N LEU A 635 -38.91 30.47 8.46
CA LEU A 635 -38.70 29.86 9.78
C LEU A 635 -39.60 30.45 10.87
N ASP A 636 -39.87 31.77 10.82
CA ASP A 636 -40.73 32.43 11.81
C ASP A 636 -42.23 32.25 11.55
N ARG A 637 -42.67 32.17 10.28
CA ARG A 637 -44.09 31.94 9.94
C ARG A 637 -44.50 30.47 10.07
N GLN A 638 -43.65 29.53 9.67
CA GLN A 638 -43.95 28.09 9.69
C GLN A 638 -43.14 27.36 10.79
N ARG A 639 -43.36 27.77 12.05
CA ARG A 639 -42.59 27.28 13.22
C ARG A 639 -42.69 25.77 13.41
N GLY A 640 -41.61 25.08 13.07
CA GLY A 640 -41.44 23.64 13.22
C GLY A 640 -41.21 22.88 11.91
N VAL A 641 -41.54 23.48 10.76
CA VAL A 641 -41.65 22.79 9.47
C VAL A 641 -40.33 22.70 8.69
N PHE A 642 -39.47 23.73 8.80
CA PHE A 642 -38.24 23.84 8.01
C PHE A 642 -36.96 23.71 8.86
N ASN A 643 -35.86 23.37 8.20
CA ASN A 643 -34.53 23.30 8.79
C ASN A 643 -33.48 24.00 7.89
N LYS A 644 -32.76 25.00 8.41
CA LYS A 644 -31.72 25.74 7.69
C LYS A 644 -30.40 24.96 7.74
N ILE A 645 -29.84 24.62 6.59
CA ILE A 645 -28.50 24.02 6.50
C ILE A 645 -27.44 25.13 6.57
N ILE A 646 -26.36 24.86 7.30
CA ILE A 646 -25.28 25.81 7.61
C ILE A 646 -24.01 25.37 6.85
N ARG A 647 -23.46 26.29 6.04
CA ARG A 647 -22.24 26.06 5.26
C ARG A 647 -20.99 26.24 6.11
N HIS A 648 -19.93 25.52 5.77
CA HIS A 648 -18.58 25.73 6.30
C HIS A 648 -17.89 26.85 5.53
N THR A 649 -16.97 27.56 6.16
CA THR A 649 -16.12 28.55 5.48
C THR A 649 -14.76 28.72 6.16
N THR A 650 -13.76 29.14 5.37
CA THR A 650 -12.39 29.44 5.85
C THR A 650 -12.14 30.91 6.17
N ARG A 651 -13.09 31.82 5.93
CA ARG A 651 -12.96 33.21 6.41
C ARG A 651 -13.15 33.30 7.92
N SER A 652 -12.66 34.39 8.52
CA SER A 652 -13.02 34.75 9.89
C SER A 652 -14.50 35.18 10.00
N ALA A 653 -15.08 35.00 11.19
CA ALA A 653 -16.41 35.52 11.52
C ALA A 653 -16.41 37.06 11.50
N GLY A 654 -17.43 37.64 10.90
CA GLY A 654 -17.70 39.08 10.93
C GLY A 654 -18.36 39.51 12.24
N ASP A 655 -18.46 40.82 12.44
CA ASP A 655 -19.04 41.37 13.68
C ASP A 655 -20.52 40.95 13.84
N GLY A 656 -20.83 40.28 14.93
CA GLY A 656 -22.16 39.73 15.23
C GLY A 656 -22.48 38.34 14.64
N GLU A 657 -21.63 37.72 13.83
CA GLU A 657 -21.86 36.36 13.31
C GLU A 657 -21.54 35.26 14.34
N VAL A 658 -22.36 34.20 14.40
CA VAL A 658 -22.18 33.11 15.38
C VAL A 658 -21.84 31.79 14.70
N ASN A 659 -20.73 31.18 15.14
CA ASN A 659 -20.28 29.87 14.67
C ASN A 659 -21.33 28.79 14.97
N GLY A 660 -21.73 28.02 13.96
CA GLY A 660 -22.81 27.03 14.07
C GLY A 660 -24.23 27.60 14.06
N ARG A 661 -24.41 28.89 13.76
CA ARG A 661 -25.71 29.52 13.44
C ARG A 661 -25.72 30.09 12.01
N ASP A 662 -24.65 30.78 11.66
CA ASP A 662 -24.56 31.55 10.42
C ASP A 662 -23.66 30.83 9.41
N PHE A 663 -22.44 30.48 9.84
CA PHE A 663 -21.53 29.55 9.17
C PHE A 663 -20.84 28.63 10.21
N HIS A 664 -20.27 27.53 9.74
CA HIS A 664 -19.24 26.77 10.47
C HIS A 664 -17.87 27.30 10.08
N PHE A 665 -17.30 28.17 10.93
CA PHE A 665 -15.98 28.75 10.72
C PHE A 665 -14.89 27.73 11.06
N VAL A 666 -14.06 27.38 10.10
CA VAL A 666 -12.99 26.37 10.20
C VAL A 666 -11.69 26.89 9.58
N ASP A 667 -10.53 26.43 10.05
CA ASP A 667 -9.27 26.79 9.41
C ASP A 667 -9.09 26.08 8.04
N THR A 668 -8.25 26.63 7.17
CA THR A 668 -7.99 26.11 5.81
C THR A 668 -7.50 24.66 5.79
N LYS A 669 -6.74 24.23 6.81
CA LYS A 669 -6.23 22.85 6.89
C LYS A 669 -7.37 21.89 7.24
N THR A 670 -8.24 22.29 8.16
CA THR A 670 -9.46 21.56 8.53
C THR A 670 -10.43 21.49 7.34
N PHE A 671 -10.62 22.59 6.60
CA PHE A 671 -11.45 22.61 5.40
C PHE A 671 -10.91 21.69 4.30
N ASN A 672 -9.61 21.77 3.99
CA ASN A 672 -8.99 20.87 3.01
C ASN A 672 -9.07 19.39 3.46
N THR A 673 -8.91 19.10 4.76
CA THR A 673 -9.09 17.74 5.31
C THR A 673 -10.55 17.24 5.16
N MET A 674 -11.54 18.14 5.13
CA MET A 674 -12.93 17.80 4.83
C MET A 674 -13.18 17.60 3.33
N LEU A 675 -12.47 18.35 2.49
CA LEU A 675 -12.52 18.26 1.02
C LEU A 675 -11.87 16.95 0.52
N ASP A 676 -10.67 16.62 1.01
CA ASP A 676 -9.92 15.39 0.72
C ASP A 676 -10.65 14.09 1.17
N GLY A 677 -11.73 14.23 1.95
CA GLY A 677 -12.53 13.13 2.50
C GLY A 677 -13.96 13.05 1.96
N ASP A 678 -14.26 13.69 0.83
CA ASP A 678 -15.57 13.74 0.16
C ASP A 678 -16.74 14.19 1.08
N PHE A 679 -16.46 15.00 2.12
CA PHE A 679 -17.50 15.39 3.10
C PHE A 679 -18.40 16.55 2.64
N PHE A 680 -18.16 17.12 1.45
CA PHE A 680 -18.88 18.27 0.89
C PHE A 680 -19.73 17.88 -0.34
N LEU A 681 -20.94 18.45 -0.41
CA LEU A 681 -21.87 18.35 -1.53
C LEU A 681 -21.52 19.33 -2.66
N GLU A 682 -21.06 20.52 -2.27
CA GLU A 682 -20.41 21.51 -3.12
C GLU A 682 -19.27 22.14 -2.32
N ALA A 683 -18.23 22.60 -3.01
CA ALA A 683 -17.15 23.38 -2.45
C ALA A 683 -16.72 24.45 -3.45
N SER A 684 -16.86 25.71 -3.07
CA SER A 684 -16.71 26.90 -3.92
C SER A 684 -15.75 27.90 -3.28
N THR A 685 -15.12 28.77 -4.09
CA THR A 685 -14.13 29.75 -3.60
C THR A 685 -14.50 31.15 -4.08
N HIS A 686 -14.69 32.10 -3.16
CA HIS A 686 -15.17 33.45 -3.44
C HIS A 686 -14.54 34.47 -2.50
N ASP A 687 -14.08 35.61 -3.03
CA ASP A 687 -13.30 36.63 -2.29
C ASP A 687 -12.17 36.01 -1.43
N ASP A 688 -11.32 35.19 -2.06
CA ASP A 688 -10.20 34.44 -1.45
C ASP A 688 -10.55 33.50 -0.28
N ALA A 689 -11.83 33.31 0.03
CA ALA A 689 -12.34 32.38 1.04
C ALA A 689 -13.00 31.16 0.40
N GLN A 690 -12.82 29.99 1.02
CA GLN A 690 -13.50 28.75 0.62
C GLN A 690 -14.83 28.61 1.38
N TYR A 691 -15.81 27.99 0.73
CA TYR A 691 -17.14 27.68 1.26
C TYR A 691 -17.53 26.25 0.89
N GLY A 692 -18.29 25.56 1.75
CA GLY A 692 -18.75 24.20 1.43
C GLY A 692 -19.93 23.70 2.27
N THR A 693 -20.89 23.07 1.61
CA THR A 693 -22.07 22.46 2.23
C THR A 693 -21.77 21.01 2.56
N SER A 694 -21.78 20.61 3.84
CA SER A 694 -21.46 19.20 4.18
C SER A 694 -22.59 18.26 3.80
N GLN A 695 -22.28 17.20 3.04
CA GLN A 695 -23.24 16.20 2.58
C GLN A 695 -24.00 15.54 3.75
N LYS A 696 -23.32 15.32 4.88
CA LYS A 696 -23.91 14.76 6.12
C LYS A 696 -24.97 15.67 6.75
N LEU A 697 -24.81 16.99 6.64
CA LEU A 697 -25.82 17.94 7.12
C LEU A 697 -27.04 18.02 6.20
N VAL A 698 -26.90 17.60 4.94
CA VAL A 698 -27.96 17.61 3.93
C VAL A 698 -28.78 16.32 3.91
N SER A 699 -28.21 15.18 4.31
CA SER A 699 -28.93 13.91 4.48
C SER A 699 -29.53 13.71 5.88
N ALA A 700 -28.94 14.27 6.93
CA ALA A 700 -29.50 14.23 8.29
C ALA A 700 -30.98 14.69 8.44
N PRO A 701 -31.50 15.66 7.66
CA PRO A 701 -32.90 16.08 7.71
C PRO A 701 -33.91 14.98 7.39
N GLU A 702 -33.55 13.95 6.61
CA GLU A 702 -34.46 12.82 6.28
C GLU A 702 -34.89 12.02 7.52
N ALA A 703 -34.10 12.07 8.60
CA ALA A 703 -34.43 11.48 9.91
C ALA A 703 -35.26 12.43 10.82
N SER A 704 -35.68 13.58 10.31
CA SER A 704 -36.51 14.57 10.99
C SER A 704 -37.72 14.94 10.15
N ASP A 705 -38.84 15.32 10.77
CA ASP A 705 -40.08 15.60 10.02
C ASP A 705 -40.09 17.00 9.35
N LYS A 706 -38.93 17.44 8.82
CA LYS A 706 -38.65 18.82 8.38
C LYS A 706 -37.99 18.89 7.01
N VAL A 707 -38.36 19.90 6.23
CA VAL A 707 -37.76 20.14 4.89
C VAL A 707 -36.47 20.95 5.01
N ALA A 708 -35.43 20.52 4.30
CA ALA A 708 -34.11 21.16 4.30
C ALA A 708 -34.07 22.39 3.38
N LEU A 709 -33.57 23.53 3.91
CA LEU A 709 -33.33 24.76 3.17
C LEU A 709 -31.82 25.01 3.06
N ILE A 710 -31.30 25.10 1.84
CA ILE A 710 -29.87 25.29 1.52
C ILE A 710 -29.70 26.62 0.77
N ARG A 711 -28.72 27.45 1.18
CA ARG A 711 -28.37 28.70 0.48
C ARG A 711 -27.09 28.52 -0.32
N LEU A 712 -27.20 28.45 -1.65
CA LEU A 712 -26.07 28.36 -2.57
C LEU A 712 -25.94 29.62 -3.42
N ASP A 713 -24.96 29.59 -4.31
CA ASP A 713 -24.53 30.55 -5.32
C ASP A 713 -24.60 29.84 -6.69
N GLY A 714 -24.46 30.54 -7.82
CA GLY A 714 -24.59 29.93 -9.15
C GLY A 714 -23.69 28.69 -9.33
N GLU A 715 -22.40 28.84 -9.05
CA GLU A 715 -21.40 27.76 -9.17
C GLU A 715 -21.69 26.57 -8.22
N GLY A 716 -21.92 26.82 -6.93
CA GLY A 716 -22.25 25.77 -5.96
C GLY A 716 -23.57 25.05 -6.29
N THR A 717 -24.52 25.75 -6.93
CA THR A 717 -25.78 25.15 -7.42
C THR A 717 -25.53 24.20 -8.59
N GLN A 718 -24.69 24.59 -9.55
CA GLN A 718 -24.28 23.74 -10.66
C GLN A 718 -23.52 22.50 -10.15
N MET A 719 -22.53 22.68 -9.27
CA MET A 719 -21.77 21.57 -8.67
C MET A 719 -22.66 20.58 -7.93
N ALA A 720 -23.67 21.05 -7.18
CA ALA A 720 -24.61 20.14 -6.52
C ALA A 720 -25.41 19.30 -7.54
N LYS A 721 -25.84 19.90 -8.66
CA LYS A 721 -26.55 19.21 -9.75
C LYS A 721 -25.64 18.20 -10.48
N ASP A 722 -24.40 18.57 -10.76
CA ASP A 722 -23.40 17.69 -11.39
C ASP A 722 -23.04 16.51 -10.49
N ASN A 723 -23.01 16.72 -9.16
CA ASN A 723 -22.87 15.68 -8.14
C ASN A 723 -24.16 14.85 -7.92
N GLY A 724 -25.17 14.99 -8.78
CA GLY A 724 -26.39 14.17 -8.79
C GLY A 724 -27.40 14.48 -7.68
N PHE A 725 -27.34 15.67 -7.08
CA PHE A 725 -28.20 16.02 -5.93
C PHE A 725 -29.62 16.45 -6.34
N SER A 726 -30.59 15.57 -6.10
CA SER A 726 -32.01 15.82 -6.36
C SER A 726 -32.64 16.81 -5.36
N ALA A 727 -32.68 18.09 -5.71
CA ALA A 727 -33.34 19.15 -4.94
C ALA A 727 -34.12 20.11 -5.84
N ARG A 728 -35.09 20.83 -5.25
CA ARG A 728 -35.81 21.93 -5.91
C ARG A 728 -34.96 23.19 -5.89
N VAL A 729 -34.74 23.84 -7.04
CA VAL A 729 -33.79 24.95 -7.19
C VAL A 729 -34.52 26.25 -7.56
N VAL A 730 -34.44 27.24 -6.68
CA VAL A 730 -35.04 28.58 -6.88
C VAL A 730 -33.93 29.63 -7.02
N PHE A 731 -33.98 30.42 -8.09
CA PHE A 731 -33.13 31.60 -8.27
C PHE A 731 -33.86 32.86 -7.80
N ILE A 732 -33.25 33.63 -6.89
CA ILE A 732 -33.77 34.93 -6.45
C ILE A 732 -33.06 36.03 -7.24
N SER A 733 -33.79 36.69 -8.14
CA SER A 733 -33.26 37.74 -9.01
C SER A 733 -33.56 39.15 -8.46
N PRO A 734 -32.66 40.14 -8.58
CA PRO A 734 -32.99 41.53 -8.25
C PRO A 734 -33.95 42.16 -9.30
N PRO A 735 -34.69 43.22 -8.94
CA PRO A 735 -35.56 43.91 -9.90
C PRO A 735 -34.79 44.76 -10.92
N SER A 736 -33.56 45.19 -10.60
CA SER A 736 -32.59 45.79 -11.52
C SER A 736 -31.17 45.73 -10.91
N LEU A 737 -30.12 45.90 -11.73
CA LEU A 737 -28.76 46.08 -11.23
C LEU A 737 -28.63 47.30 -10.31
N GLU A 738 -29.25 48.44 -10.67
CA GLU A 738 -29.23 49.68 -9.88
C GLU A 738 -29.83 49.48 -8.47
N ALA A 739 -30.90 48.67 -8.37
CA ALA A 739 -31.50 48.30 -7.10
C ALA A 739 -30.61 47.34 -6.29
N LEU A 740 -29.83 46.47 -6.94
CA LEU A 740 -28.85 45.62 -6.28
C LEU A 740 -27.64 46.44 -5.80
N GLU A 741 -27.13 47.35 -6.62
CA GLU A 741 -26.07 48.30 -6.27
C GLU A 741 -26.47 49.16 -5.06
N THR A 742 -27.70 49.69 -5.06
CA THR A 742 -28.24 50.46 -3.92
C THR A 742 -28.35 49.62 -2.63
N ARG A 743 -28.56 48.30 -2.74
CA ARG A 743 -28.53 47.38 -1.59
C ARG A 743 -27.09 47.09 -1.14
N ILE A 744 -26.17 46.79 -2.06
CA ILE A 744 -24.76 46.49 -1.77
C ILE A 744 -24.03 47.71 -1.16
N ARG A 745 -24.24 48.91 -1.70
CA ARG A 745 -23.69 50.18 -1.17
C ARG A 745 -24.24 50.58 0.21
N LYS A 746 -25.25 49.87 0.73
CA LYS A 746 -25.87 50.12 2.05
C LYS A 746 -25.24 49.27 3.17
N ASP A 747 -24.54 48.19 2.83
CA ASP A 747 -23.74 47.44 3.80
C ASP A 747 -22.42 48.22 4.03
N GLU A 748 -22.29 48.86 5.19
CA GLU A 748 -21.15 49.73 5.52
C GLU A 748 -19.83 48.93 5.61
N GLY A 749 -18.85 49.26 4.76
CA GLY A 749 -17.47 48.74 4.85
C GLY A 749 -16.81 48.27 3.56
N LEU A 750 -17.55 48.13 2.45
CA LEU A 750 -17.01 47.70 1.15
C LEU A 750 -16.28 48.82 0.41
N SER A 751 -15.18 48.49 -0.27
CA SER A 751 -14.50 49.41 -1.20
C SER A 751 -15.19 49.47 -2.57
N GLU A 752 -15.04 50.58 -3.29
CA GLU A 752 -15.65 50.76 -4.62
C GLU A 752 -15.20 49.67 -5.63
N GLU A 753 -13.95 49.18 -5.53
CA GLU A 753 -13.45 48.08 -6.36
C GLU A 753 -14.16 46.75 -6.08
N GLU A 754 -14.50 46.47 -4.82
CA GLU A 754 -15.28 45.28 -4.44
C GLU A 754 -16.75 45.40 -4.83
N VAL A 755 -17.34 46.59 -4.74
CA VAL A 755 -18.71 46.87 -5.22
C VAL A 755 -18.80 46.59 -6.72
N GLN A 756 -17.87 47.14 -7.53
CA GLN A 756 -17.85 46.90 -8.98
C GLN A 756 -17.59 45.42 -9.32
N ARG A 757 -16.71 44.73 -8.57
CA ARG A 757 -16.47 43.28 -8.72
C ARG A 757 -17.75 42.46 -8.47
N LYS A 758 -18.48 42.77 -7.40
CA LYS A 758 -19.73 42.07 -7.02
C LYS A 758 -20.88 42.36 -7.97
N LEU A 759 -20.97 43.57 -8.52
CA LEU A 759 -21.95 43.90 -9.55
C LEU A 759 -21.68 43.17 -10.88
N LYS A 760 -20.42 43.04 -11.29
CA LYS A 760 -20.05 42.25 -12.49
C LYS A 760 -20.43 40.77 -12.32
N ALA A 761 -20.05 40.16 -11.19
CA ALA A 761 -20.40 38.76 -10.90
C ALA A 761 -21.94 38.57 -10.81
N ALA A 762 -22.66 39.52 -10.22
CA ALA A 762 -24.12 39.46 -10.15
C ALA A 762 -24.80 39.56 -11.53
N GLN A 763 -24.28 40.38 -12.45
CA GLN A 763 -24.79 40.40 -13.82
C GLN A 763 -24.55 39.07 -14.54
N GLU A 764 -23.37 38.46 -14.34
CA GLU A 764 -23.03 37.16 -14.92
C GLU A 764 -23.93 36.03 -14.38
N GLU A 765 -24.28 36.03 -13.08
CA GLU A 765 -25.30 35.13 -12.52
C GLU A 765 -26.70 35.37 -13.12
N ILE A 766 -27.10 36.63 -13.33
CA ILE A 766 -28.42 36.98 -13.86
C ILE A 766 -28.57 36.53 -15.32
N ASP A 767 -27.57 36.78 -16.18
CA ASP A 767 -27.60 36.37 -17.59
C ASP A 767 -27.62 34.84 -17.74
N GLN A 768 -26.88 34.12 -16.89
CA GLN A 768 -26.92 32.66 -16.82
C GLN A 768 -28.29 32.15 -16.36
N SER A 769 -28.96 32.82 -15.43
CA SER A 769 -30.29 32.42 -14.95
C SER A 769 -31.40 32.51 -16.00
N GLY A 770 -31.21 33.34 -17.05
CA GLY A 770 -32.14 33.45 -18.17
C GLY A 770 -31.94 32.42 -19.29
N SER A 771 -30.87 31.62 -19.25
CA SER A 771 -30.46 30.75 -20.36
C SER A 771 -30.12 29.31 -19.98
N SER A 772 -30.19 28.95 -18.69
CA SER A 772 -29.75 27.66 -18.17
C SER A 772 -30.91 26.85 -17.54
N ASP A 773 -31.00 25.57 -17.88
CA ASP A 773 -31.91 24.58 -17.29
C ASP A 773 -31.54 24.21 -15.83
N LEU A 774 -30.84 25.09 -15.11
CA LEU A 774 -30.38 24.89 -13.73
C LEU A 774 -31.46 25.18 -12.67
N TYR A 775 -32.47 25.98 -13.00
CA TYR A 775 -33.43 26.55 -12.05
C TYR A 775 -34.88 26.16 -12.36
N ASP A 776 -35.60 25.60 -11.37
CA ASP A 776 -37.03 25.27 -11.50
C ASP A 776 -37.93 26.52 -11.47
N LYS A 777 -37.46 27.58 -10.80
CA LYS A 777 -38.21 28.84 -10.64
C LYS A 777 -37.26 30.03 -10.49
N VAL A 778 -37.57 31.11 -11.22
CA VAL A 778 -36.98 32.45 -10.99
C VAL A 778 -38.00 33.31 -10.25
N ILE A 779 -37.59 33.93 -9.13
CA ILE A 779 -38.40 34.86 -8.34
C ILE A 779 -37.69 36.22 -8.29
N ILE A 780 -38.35 37.26 -8.81
CA ILE A 780 -37.86 38.64 -8.70
C ILE A 780 -38.20 39.18 -7.31
N ASN A 781 -37.19 39.66 -6.57
CA ASN A 781 -37.32 40.21 -5.22
C ASN A 781 -37.43 41.75 -5.23
N ASP A 782 -38.56 42.21 -5.79
CA ASP A 782 -39.02 43.60 -5.78
C ASP A 782 -39.38 44.05 -4.35
N ASP A 783 -40.32 43.34 -3.74
CA ASP A 783 -40.74 43.44 -2.34
C ASP A 783 -40.58 42.08 -1.64
N VAL A 784 -40.28 42.11 -0.34
CA VAL A 784 -39.95 40.91 0.45
C VAL A 784 -41.18 40.06 0.74
N GLU A 785 -42.37 40.65 0.90
CA GLU A 785 -43.61 39.88 1.13
C GLU A 785 -44.20 39.34 -0.18
N SER A 786 -44.07 40.09 -1.28
CA SER A 786 -44.22 39.65 -2.67
C SER A 786 -43.37 38.41 -2.96
N ALA A 787 -42.07 38.48 -2.70
CA ALA A 787 -41.14 37.37 -2.92
C ALA A 787 -41.37 36.19 -1.97
N TYR A 788 -41.72 36.45 -0.71
CA TYR A 788 -42.10 35.40 0.25
C TYR A 788 -43.29 34.58 -0.25
N LYS A 789 -44.37 35.22 -0.71
CA LYS A 789 -45.57 34.50 -1.19
C LYS A 789 -45.27 33.63 -2.41
N LYS A 790 -44.55 34.16 -3.41
CA LYS A 790 -44.10 33.39 -4.59
C LYS A 790 -43.24 32.17 -4.21
N LEU A 791 -42.46 32.28 -3.12
CA LEU A 791 -41.61 31.20 -2.59
C LEU A 791 -42.43 30.18 -1.78
N GLU A 792 -43.38 30.64 -0.95
CA GLU A 792 -44.31 29.76 -0.22
C GLU A 792 -45.21 28.98 -1.17
N GLU A 793 -45.75 29.63 -2.21
CA GLU A 793 -46.47 28.98 -3.32
C GLU A 793 -45.63 27.85 -3.94
N PHE A 794 -44.41 28.13 -4.41
CA PHE A 794 -43.53 27.11 -5.00
C PHE A 794 -43.16 25.95 -4.04
N ILE A 795 -43.10 26.20 -2.73
CA ILE A 795 -42.77 25.17 -1.74
C ILE A 795 -43.94 24.20 -1.50
N TYR A 796 -45.19 24.70 -1.58
CA TYR A 796 -46.41 23.93 -1.34
C TYR A 796 -47.17 23.53 -2.65
N GLU A 797 -46.70 23.95 -3.83
CA GLU A 797 -47.31 23.63 -5.13
C GLU A 797 -47.20 22.13 -5.47
N SER A 798 -48.33 21.54 -5.91
CA SER A 798 -48.43 20.09 -6.17
C SER A 798 -47.85 19.69 -7.54
N SER A 799 -47.01 18.66 -7.57
CA SER A 799 -46.25 18.26 -8.76
C SER A 799 -47.15 17.81 -9.93
N LYS A 800 -47.10 18.56 -11.04
CA LYS A 800 -47.59 18.16 -12.36
C LYS A 800 -46.65 18.67 -13.44
N ALA A 801 -46.42 17.83 -14.45
CA ALA A 801 -45.57 18.06 -15.62
C ALA A 801 -44.05 18.21 -15.33
N ASN A 802 -43.33 17.08 -15.33
CA ASN A 802 -42.46 16.79 -16.48
C ASN A 802 -42.12 15.30 -16.59
N GLY A 803 -42.20 14.80 -17.82
CA GLY A 803 -41.89 13.45 -18.29
C GLY A 803 -42.00 13.48 -19.83
N ILE A 804 -41.53 12.43 -20.54
CA ILE A 804 -41.11 12.45 -21.98
C ILE A 804 -39.66 12.98 -22.06
N HIS A 805 -38.63 12.28 -22.54
CA HIS A 805 -38.42 10.95 -23.19
C HIS A 805 -37.11 10.32 -22.60
N LYS A 806 -36.70 9.06 -22.78
CA LYS A 806 -37.14 7.93 -23.64
C LYS A 806 -36.66 6.59 -23.03
N GLU A 807 -37.42 5.50 -23.21
CA GLU A 807 -36.94 4.11 -23.06
C GLU A 807 -37.34 3.30 -24.30
N GLU A 808 -36.41 2.51 -24.83
CA GLU A 808 -36.52 1.41 -25.81
C GLU A 808 -35.07 0.96 -26.14
N ALA A 809 -34.67 -0.32 -26.15
CA ALA A 809 -35.37 -1.57 -25.84
C ALA A 809 -34.36 -2.72 -25.54
N ALA A 810 -34.86 -3.91 -25.17
CA ALA A 810 -34.15 -5.21 -24.97
C ALA A 810 -33.16 -5.27 -23.78
N ASP A 811 -32.95 -6.39 -23.06
CA ASP A 811 -33.62 -7.71 -22.89
C ASP A 811 -33.05 -8.33 -21.58
N GLU A 812 -33.50 -9.45 -20.98
CA GLU A 812 -34.51 -10.47 -21.33
C GLU A 812 -35.76 -10.34 -20.40
N GLY A 813 -36.41 -11.32 -19.72
CA GLY A 813 -36.19 -12.77 -19.52
C GLY A 813 -36.87 -13.31 -18.23
N ASP A 814 -38.19 -13.50 -18.21
CA ASP A 814 -38.93 -14.05 -17.06
C ASP A 814 -38.65 -15.55 -16.84
N THR A 815 -38.36 -15.98 -15.60
CA THR A 815 -38.94 -17.25 -15.10
C THR A 815 -38.92 -17.33 -13.57
N ALA A 816 -40.08 -17.18 -12.94
CA ALA A 816 -40.28 -17.55 -11.53
C ALA A 816 -41.02 -18.89 -11.38
N MET A 817 -40.34 -19.89 -10.80
CA MET A 817 -40.94 -21.09 -10.20
C MET A 817 -39.99 -21.59 -9.09
N LYS A 818 -40.41 -22.12 -7.94
CA LYS A 818 -41.68 -22.21 -7.20
C LYS A 818 -41.32 -23.09 -5.98
N ASP A 819 -41.95 -22.90 -4.83
CA ASP A 819 -41.99 -23.91 -3.77
C ASP A 819 -42.69 -25.20 -4.30
N GLU A 820 -42.62 -26.40 -3.69
CA GLU A 820 -42.79 -26.68 -2.26
C GLU A 820 -42.48 -28.17 -1.93
N VAL A 821 -42.58 -28.52 -0.63
CA VAL A 821 -42.70 -29.88 -0.03
C VAL A 821 -41.40 -30.66 0.27
N ARG A 822 -41.42 -31.34 1.43
CA ARG A 822 -40.37 -32.20 2.01
C ARG A 822 -40.60 -33.69 1.71
N GLY A 823 -39.54 -34.49 1.81
CA GLY A 823 -39.63 -35.96 1.98
C GLY A 823 -38.28 -36.52 2.46
N ASP A 824 -38.32 -37.38 3.48
CA ASP A 824 -37.13 -37.94 4.13
C ASP A 824 -36.80 -39.37 3.62
N ASP A 825 -35.50 -39.72 3.73
CA ASP A 825 -34.91 -41.07 3.94
C ASP A 825 -34.99 -42.23 2.91
N ALA A 826 -33.98 -43.12 3.06
CA ALA A 826 -33.91 -44.56 2.77
C ALA A 826 -33.46 -45.11 1.39
N ASP A 827 -32.14 -45.31 1.28
CA ASP A 827 -31.44 -46.60 0.99
C ASP A 827 -31.50 -47.36 -0.37
N VAL A 828 -30.47 -48.21 -0.53
CA VAL A 828 -30.33 -49.39 -1.42
C VAL A 828 -30.05 -49.16 -2.92
N LEU A 829 -28.79 -48.91 -3.27
CA LEU A 829 -27.88 -49.93 -3.86
C LEU A 829 -26.42 -49.47 -4.00
#